data_AF-S6AED6-F1
#
_entry.id   AF-S6AED6-F1
#
_cell.length_a   1.000
_cell.length_b   1.000
_cell.length_c   1.000
_cell.angle_alpha   90.00
_cell.angle_beta   90.00
_cell.angle_gamma   90.00
#
_symmetry.space_group_name_H-M   'P 1'
#
loop_
_entity.id
_entity.type
_entity.pdbx_description
1 polymer ?
#
loop_
_entity_poly.entity_id
_entity_poly.type
_entity_poly.pdbx_seq_one_letter_code
_entity_poly.pdbx_strand_id
1 'polypeptide(L)'
;MSNPGLSEDAKVTTCGGPKEAATRLQQRIEQAGETLQGLSVFVSGNALDVPPPASLFIVDLADEDAIKRRVAELAEAVKAKQPVPPQPGSVADCASRYPELAAQSAELDSLKTKINRLRLEFLSLPRVRRDTLVSSQQSVLAHGQKVAELEHERASAERQQSEASGLIETAEAQARSEITVDLRELASQRALLEKSREEIAGLQVRFSTHLRERTEGYRNTASQLSGLASVLTQGYLPQKINAAYDQTVQIWRQLVDQGFERIVDPQRYEPLPTLPVVPAVLLSRLGADPQAGAYQDAYRKAQIEYASVAALRQERFAEERNSLFRLLLQASKLRSELLKETAAIDHTPAFQLSRNYFSDLYREIRIVPYRLYAFLATQFLDIREKAGKGMLGLLEIAGQLAIFALLVAIPFAIFYSVRGIGGWLDGLRREMIREQMHLTEARRRMVRVTAIVIRRITVYLPWVVMLLGIWLAERLIAATVFAEIAAVLPYLAYYVWFRIFVNLVSGLMGIIAYTGTLKGVTAVGVRIQHTAKRVGAFFFIALAMKHATLDVVGEALVYRIVSVLMIYLGAVICFVAARQWRDEIVSRADRVLPVWLAGRVQQVCSGWLTWFGCLPALILVIGGMLFSRVRNWAGETDLFKHIGAEIFRRRIEGKVGGDAENAAQKKTGRYRLNI
;
A
#
# COMPACT_ATOMS: atom_id res chain seq x y z
N MET A 1 11.06 20.55 8.20
CA MET A 1 12.38 20.57 8.85
C MET A 1 13.44 20.65 7.76
N SER A 2 13.99 21.84 7.54
CA SER A 2 15.12 22.07 6.63
C SER A 2 16.36 21.42 7.23
N ASN A 3 16.95 20.46 6.51
CA ASN A 3 18.09 19.70 6.98
C ASN A 3 19.35 20.59 6.90
N PRO A 4 20.00 20.97 8.00
CA PRO A 4 21.09 21.96 8.01
C PRO A 4 22.45 21.43 7.50
N GLY A 5 22.50 20.21 6.94
CA GLY A 5 23.76 19.53 6.63
C GLY A 5 24.50 20.04 5.39
N LEU A 6 23.80 20.54 4.37
CA LEU A 6 24.41 20.90 3.08
C LEU A 6 23.64 22.03 2.35
N SER A 7 22.91 22.89 3.07
CA SER A 7 22.46 24.15 2.45
C SER A 7 23.70 25.03 2.27
N GLU A 8 24.06 25.20 1.00
CA GLU A 8 24.89 26.25 0.41
C GLU A 8 25.83 26.96 1.38
N ASP A 9 27.13 26.65 1.25
CA ASP A 9 28.25 27.55 1.54
C ASP A 9 27.88 28.71 2.47
N ALA A 10 27.77 28.41 3.77
CA ALA A 10 27.55 29.44 4.78
C ALA A 10 28.53 30.57 4.47
N LYS A 11 28.01 31.72 4.02
CA LYS A 11 28.81 32.79 3.40
C LYS A 11 29.95 33.12 4.35
N VAL A 12 31.15 32.68 4.02
CA VAL A 12 32.32 32.97 4.82
C VAL A 12 32.65 34.42 4.51
N THR A 13 32.38 35.31 5.46
CA THR A 13 32.55 36.76 5.28
C THR A 13 34.02 37.15 5.09
N THR A 14 34.97 36.32 5.51
CA THR A 14 36.40 36.48 5.23
C THR A 14 37.08 35.12 5.03
N CYS A 15 37.78 34.92 3.90
CA CYS A 15 38.71 33.81 3.77
C CYS A 15 39.80 34.00 4.85
N GLY A 16 39.81 33.14 5.86
CA GLY A 16 40.89 33.11 6.85
C GLY A 16 42.26 32.88 6.19
N GLY A 17 43.34 32.90 6.98
CA GLY A 17 44.68 32.62 6.47
C GLY A 17 44.78 31.25 5.77
N PRO A 18 45.83 31.00 4.96
CA PRO A 18 45.95 29.78 4.14
C PRO A 18 45.86 28.49 4.97
N LYS A 19 46.36 28.49 6.21
CA LYS A 19 46.23 27.35 7.14
C LYS A 19 44.79 27.03 7.54
N GLU A 20 43.97 28.06 7.79
CA GLU A 20 42.56 27.88 8.13
C GLU A 20 41.76 27.39 6.92
N ALA A 21 42.04 27.95 5.73
CA ALA A 21 41.45 27.50 4.48
C ALA A 21 41.82 26.03 4.18
N ALA A 22 43.09 25.65 4.36
CA ALA A 22 43.56 24.27 4.22
C ALA A 22 42.85 23.31 5.18
N THR A 23 42.74 23.68 6.45
CA THR A 23 42.07 22.85 7.47
C THR A 23 40.60 22.63 7.14
N ARG A 24 39.88 23.69 6.73
CA ARG A 24 38.48 23.59 6.31
C ARG A 24 38.32 22.77 5.04
N LEU A 25 39.21 22.93 4.06
CA LEU A 25 39.18 22.17 2.82
C LEU A 25 39.42 20.67 3.08
N GLN A 26 40.39 20.35 3.93
CA GLN A 26 40.67 18.99 4.38
C GLN A 26 39.46 18.35 5.06
N GLN A 27 38.83 19.06 6.01
CA GLN A 27 37.58 18.59 6.65
C GLN A 27 36.46 18.33 5.63
N ARG A 28 36.35 19.18 4.59
CA ARG A 28 35.36 18.98 3.50
C ARG A 28 35.69 17.79 2.62
N ILE A 29 36.97 17.53 2.34
CA ILE A 29 37.43 16.35 1.61
C ILE A 29 37.10 15.08 2.41
N GLU A 30 37.40 15.07 3.71
CA GLU A 30 37.07 13.95 4.61
C GLU A 30 35.56 13.69 4.66
N GLN A 31 34.74 14.73 4.88
CA GLN A 31 33.28 14.63 4.86
C GLN A 31 32.74 14.14 3.50
N ALA A 32 33.32 14.61 2.39
CA ALA A 32 32.94 14.15 1.05
C ALA A 32 33.36 12.69 0.83
N GLY A 33 34.53 12.28 1.33
CA GLY A 33 35.00 10.90 1.32
C GLY A 33 34.04 9.96 2.07
N GLU A 34 33.65 10.33 3.29
CA GLU A 34 32.67 9.60 4.09
C GLU A 34 31.30 9.53 3.40
N THR A 35 30.85 10.64 2.81
CA THR A 35 29.58 10.70 2.07
C THR A 35 29.63 9.79 0.83
N LEU A 36 30.74 9.79 0.09
CA LEU A 36 30.94 8.94 -1.07
C LEU A 36 30.95 7.46 -0.67
N GLN A 37 31.67 7.13 0.40
CA GLN A 37 31.71 5.77 0.95
C GLN A 37 30.30 5.34 1.38
N GLY A 38 29.58 6.16 2.15
CA GLY A 38 28.21 5.88 2.57
C GLY A 38 27.26 5.69 1.38
N LEU A 39 27.32 6.55 0.36
CA LEU A 39 26.52 6.38 -0.87
C LEU A 39 26.88 5.09 -1.61
N SER A 40 28.17 4.75 -1.70
CA SER A 40 28.61 3.52 -2.40
C SER A 40 28.15 2.25 -1.66
N VAL A 41 28.23 2.23 -0.33
CA VAL A 41 27.73 1.15 0.54
C VAL A 41 26.20 1.04 0.40
N PHE A 42 25.49 2.18 0.45
CA PHE A 42 24.04 2.22 0.29
C PHE A 42 23.57 1.69 -1.08
N VAL A 43 24.15 2.20 -2.18
CA VAL A 43 23.76 1.81 -3.54
C VAL A 43 24.14 0.35 -3.85
N SER A 44 25.23 -0.16 -3.27
CA SER A 44 25.60 -1.57 -3.37
C SER A 44 24.71 -2.50 -2.53
N GLY A 45 23.82 -1.95 -1.70
CA GLY A 45 22.92 -2.73 -0.84
C GLY A 45 23.59 -3.25 0.43
N ASN A 46 24.83 -2.85 0.72
CA ASN A 46 25.51 -3.18 1.97
C ASN A 46 24.93 -2.34 3.12
N ALA A 47 24.89 -2.90 4.32
CA ALA A 47 24.38 -2.23 5.51
C ALA A 47 25.16 -0.94 5.82
N LEU A 48 24.45 0.16 6.02
CA LEU A 48 25.01 1.36 6.64
C LEU A 48 24.99 1.23 8.16
N ASP A 49 26.07 1.65 8.82
CA ASP A 49 26.13 1.62 10.28
C ASP A 49 25.65 2.93 10.95
N VAL A 50 25.69 4.10 10.30
CA VAL A 50 25.56 5.38 11.05
C VAL A 50 24.67 6.49 10.44
N PRO A 51 24.66 6.85 9.14
CA PRO A 51 23.74 7.90 8.68
C PRO A 51 22.40 7.36 8.12
N PRO A 52 21.26 8.00 8.43
CA PRO A 52 19.97 7.69 7.81
C PRO A 52 20.03 7.90 6.29
N PRO A 53 19.43 7.03 5.45
CA PRO A 53 19.49 7.14 3.99
C PRO A 53 19.10 8.51 3.42
N ALA A 54 18.11 9.17 4.03
CA ALA A 54 17.61 10.46 3.55
C ALA A 54 18.65 11.60 3.65
N SER A 55 19.59 11.53 4.61
CA SER A 55 20.64 12.55 4.72
C SER A 55 21.62 12.50 3.56
N LEU A 56 21.76 11.35 2.89
CA LEU A 56 22.67 11.16 1.77
C LEU A 56 22.20 11.84 0.48
N PHE A 57 20.89 12.08 0.30
CA PHE A 57 20.32 12.56 -0.97
C PHE A 57 19.89 14.03 -0.97
N ILE A 58 19.73 14.65 0.21
CA ILE A 58 19.33 16.06 0.38
C ILE A 58 18.01 16.38 -0.37
N VAL A 59 17.09 15.42 -0.41
CA VAL A 59 15.76 15.58 -1.01
C VAL A 59 14.79 14.69 -0.24
N ASP A 60 13.54 15.13 -0.13
CA ASP A 60 12.49 14.26 0.38
C ASP A 60 12.22 13.13 -0.62
N LEU A 61 12.56 11.89 -0.24
CA LEU A 61 12.37 10.72 -1.08
C LEU A 61 10.89 10.34 -1.26
N ALA A 62 9.97 10.96 -0.51
CA ALA A 62 8.53 10.78 -0.67
C ALA A 62 7.91 11.72 -1.74
N ASP A 63 8.57 12.84 -2.08
CA ASP A 63 8.10 13.83 -3.04
C ASP A 63 8.71 13.59 -4.43
N GLU A 64 7.96 12.92 -5.31
CA GLU A 64 8.40 12.62 -6.69
C GLU A 64 8.73 13.87 -7.52
N ASP A 65 8.08 15.01 -7.26
CA ASP A 65 8.33 16.23 -8.02
C ASP A 65 9.59 16.95 -7.50
N ALA A 66 9.89 16.87 -6.21
CA ALA A 66 11.20 17.24 -5.68
C ALA A 66 12.32 16.35 -6.24
N ILE A 67 12.10 15.03 -6.35
CA ILE A 67 13.07 14.10 -6.93
C ILE A 67 13.33 14.43 -8.40
N LYS A 68 12.29 14.66 -9.22
CA LYS A 68 12.47 15.04 -10.63
C LYS A 68 13.30 16.31 -10.81
N ARG A 69 13.02 17.34 -10.00
CA ARG A 69 13.83 18.58 -10.00
C ARG A 69 15.28 18.29 -9.63
N ARG A 70 15.50 17.50 -8.57
CA ARG A 70 16.84 17.13 -8.13
C ARG A 70 17.61 16.29 -9.15
N VAL A 71 16.92 15.39 -9.86
CA VAL A 71 17.51 14.60 -10.95
C VAL A 71 17.95 15.50 -12.11
N ALA A 72 17.13 16.50 -12.49
CA ALA A 72 17.51 17.46 -13.52
C ALA A 72 18.74 18.29 -13.11
N GLU A 73 18.75 18.83 -11.89
CA GLU A 73 19.90 19.56 -11.32
C GLU A 73 21.18 18.73 -11.31
N LEU A 74 21.10 17.48 -10.82
CA LEU A 74 22.26 16.58 -10.76
C LEU A 74 22.72 16.16 -12.15
N ALA A 75 21.81 15.96 -13.10
CA ALA A 75 22.15 15.64 -14.48
C ALA A 75 22.89 16.79 -15.18
N GLU A 76 22.48 18.04 -14.92
CA GLU A 76 23.21 19.22 -15.39
C GLU A 76 24.58 19.34 -14.73
N ALA A 77 24.65 19.18 -13.41
CA ALA A 77 25.91 19.24 -12.65
C ALA A 77 26.93 18.17 -13.08
N VAL A 78 26.48 16.95 -13.42
CA VAL A 78 27.36 15.87 -13.90
C VAL A 78 27.78 16.09 -15.37
N LYS A 79 26.96 16.77 -16.18
CA LYS A 79 27.28 17.09 -17.59
C LYS A 79 28.22 18.29 -17.73
N ALA A 80 28.18 19.23 -16.79
CA ALA A 80 29.05 20.40 -16.77
C ALA A 80 30.52 19.94 -16.67
N LYS A 81 31.20 19.88 -17.83
CA LYS A 81 32.64 19.56 -17.90
C LYS A 81 33.53 20.67 -17.35
N GLN A 82 32.99 21.89 -17.22
CA GLN A 82 33.72 23.03 -16.69
C GLN A 82 33.37 23.19 -15.21
N PRO A 83 34.37 23.43 -14.33
CA PRO A 83 34.13 23.70 -12.93
C PRO A 83 33.20 24.92 -12.83
N VAL A 84 32.12 24.76 -12.07
CA VAL A 84 31.20 25.87 -11.78
C VAL A 84 32.04 26.95 -11.11
N PRO A 85 32.01 28.21 -11.60
CA PRO A 85 32.79 29.28 -11.00
C PRO A 85 32.45 29.34 -9.51
N PRO A 86 33.47 29.37 -8.62
CA PRO A 86 33.23 29.28 -7.20
C PRO A 86 32.36 30.45 -6.74
N GLN A 87 31.35 30.16 -5.92
CA GLN A 87 30.52 31.22 -5.35
C GLN A 87 31.41 32.11 -4.46
N PRO A 88 31.26 33.45 -4.51
CA PRO A 88 32.05 34.35 -3.67
C PRO A 88 31.92 34.00 -2.19
N GLY A 89 33.05 33.79 -1.51
CA GLY A 89 33.07 33.38 -0.09
C GLY A 89 32.84 31.88 0.16
N SER A 90 32.78 31.04 -0.89
CA SER A 90 32.83 29.58 -0.75
C SER A 90 34.26 29.09 -0.44
N VAL A 91 34.39 27.86 0.05
CA VAL A 91 35.71 27.24 0.30
C VAL A 91 36.53 27.14 -1.01
N ALA A 92 35.85 26.94 -2.14
CA ALA A 92 36.49 26.91 -3.46
C ALA A 92 36.99 28.29 -3.91
N ASP A 93 36.25 29.37 -3.60
CA ASP A 93 36.72 30.75 -3.86
C ASP A 93 37.97 31.04 -3.03
N CYS A 94 37.96 30.65 -1.74
CA CYS A 94 39.14 30.80 -0.89
C CYS A 94 40.34 29.96 -1.38
N ALA A 95 40.12 28.71 -1.80
CA ALA A 95 41.17 27.86 -2.34
C ALA A 95 41.77 28.41 -3.64
N SER A 96 40.95 29.06 -4.48
CA SER A 96 41.44 29.66 -5.74
C SER A 96 42.44 30.79 -5.54
N ARG A 97 42.46 31.43 -4.35
CA ARG A 97 43.39 32.51 -4.01
C ARG A 97 44.77 32.01 -3.57
N TYR A 98 44.89 30.73 -3.22
CA TYR A 98 46.11 30.11 -2.72
C TYR A 98 46.51 28.94 -3.65
N PRO A 99 47.53 29.10 -4.53
CA PRO A 99 47.92 28.08 -5.50
C PRO A 99 48.27 26.72 -4.87
N GLU A 100 48.79 26.72 -3.64
CA GLU A 100 49.10 25.54 -2.83
C GLU A 100 47.87 24.67 -2.48
N LEU A 101 46.65 25.23 -2.52
CA LEU A 101 45.40 24.51 -2.22
C LEU A 101 44.68 24.00 -3.49
N ALA A 102 45.22 24.27 -4.69
CA ALA A 102 44.56 23.91 -5.95
C ALA A 102 44.35 22.39 -6.10
N ALA A 103 45.31 21.58 -5.66
CA ALA A 103 45.21 20.12 -5.72
C ALA A 103 44.09 19.58 -4.82
N GLN A 104 43.99 20.07 -3.58
CA GLN A 104 42.92 19.72 -2.64
C GLN A 104 41.54 20.17 -3.15
N SER A 105 41.45 21.35 -3.78
CA SER A 105 40.20 21.82 -4.39
C SER A 105 39.76 20.90 -5.54
N ALA A 106 40.69 20.51 -6.42
CA ALA A 106 40.41 19.59 -7.51
C ALA A 106 40.00 18.19 -7.01
N GLU A 107 40.61 17.72 -5.92
CA GLU A 107 40.21 16.48 -5.25
C GLU A 107 38.78 16.55 -4.74
N LEU A 108 38.42 17.62 -4.03
CA LEU A 108 37.05 17.84 -3.53
C LEU A 108 36.02 17.88 -4.67
N ASP A 109 36.33 18.54 -5.79
CA ASP A 109 35.44 18.61 -6.95
C ASP A 109 35.27 17.23 -7.61
N SER A 110 36.34 16.43 -7.66
CA SER A 110 36.28 15.04 -8.13
C SER A 110 35.36 14.18 -7.25
N LEU A 111 35.44 14.34 -5.92
CA LEU A 111 34.59 13.65 -4.95
C LEU A 111 33.12 14.09 -5.10
N LYS A 112 32.86 15.40 -5.19
CA LYS A 112 31.51 15.93 -5.45
C LYS A 112 30.90 15.37 -6.73
N THR A 113 31.69 15.27 -7.80
CA THR A 113 31.24 14.69 -9.07
C THR A 113 30.86 13.22 -8.92
N LYS A 114 31.69 12.43 -8.23
CA LYS A 114 31.38 11.01 -7.94
C LYS A 114 30.12 10.86 -7.06
N ILE A 115 29.98 11.68 -6.02
CA ILE A 115 28.79 11.75 -5.16
C ILE A 115 27.54 12.06 -5.99
N ASN A 116 27.59 13.10 -6.82
CA ASN A 116 26.46 13.50 -7.65
C ASN A 116 26.08 12.43 -8.67
N ARG A 117 27.07 11.69 -9.21
CA ARG A 117 26.82 10.56 -10.11
C ARG A 117 26.06 9.43 -9.41
N LEU A 118 26.47 9.04 -8.19
CA LEU A 118 25.76 8.01 -7.42
C LEU A 118 24.36 8.45 -6.99
N ARG A 119 24.22 9.72 -6.57
CA ARG A 119 22.90 10.30 -6.27
C ARG A 119 21.99 10.27 -7.49
N LEU A 120 22.49 10.67 -8.64
CA LEU A 120 21.75 10.66 -9.90
C LEU A 120 21.34 9.24 -10.28
N GLU A 121 22.28 8.29 -10.20
CA GLU A 121 22.02 6.87 -10.47
C GLU A 121 20.87 6.36 -9.61
N PHE A 122 20.93 6.55 -8.29
CA PHE A 122 19.88 6.12 -7.37
C PHE A 122 18.54 6.85 -7.61
N LEU A 123 18.55 8.19 -7.70
CA LEU A 123 17.32 8.97 -7.85
C LEU A 123 16.64 8.73 -9.20
N SER A 124 17.40 8.34 -10.23
CA SER A 124 16.86 7.97 -11.54
C SER A 124 16.14 6.60 -11.55
N LEU A 125 16.31 5.77 -10.53
CA LEU A 125 15.63 4.48 -10.42
C LEU A 125 14.10 4.67 -10.30
N PRO A 126 13.28 3.72 -10.77
CA PRO A 126 11.85 3.71 -10.50
C PRO A 126 11.54 3.77 -9.00
N ARG A 127 10.50 4.51 -8.61
CA ARG A 127 10.06 4.68 -7.22
C ARG A 127 10.06 3.36 -6.42
N VAL A 128 9.48 2.31 -6.99
CA VAL A 128 9.36 1.00 -6.33
C VAL A 128 10.73 0.43 -5.94
N ARG A 129 11.75 0.59 -6.78
CA ARG A 129 13.13 0.12 -6.51
C ARG A 129 13.81 0.97 -5.43
N ARG A 130 13.66 2.30 -5.51
CA ARG A 130 14.16 3.22 -4.47
C ARG A 130 13.56 2.90 -3.10
N ASP A 131 12.24 2.77 -3.04
CA ASP A 131 11.52 2.46 -1.80
C ASP A 131 11.96 1.11 -1.21
N THR A 132 12.25 0.12 -2.06
CA THR A 132 12.71 -1.20 -1.62
C THR A 132 14.10 -1.12 -0.99
N LEU A 133 15.04 -0.42 -1.61
CA LEU A 133 16.37 -0.19 -1.03
C LEU A 133 16.30 0.63 0.26
N VAL A 134 15.58 1.74 0.26
CA VAL A 134 15.45 2.62 1.44
C VAL A 134 14.82 1.87 2.61
N SER A 135 13.73 1.14 2.37
CA SER A 135 13.07 0.39 3.44
C SER A 135 13.93 -0.76 3.98
N SER A 136 14.70 -1.44 3.14
CA SER A 136 15.64 -2.48 3.58
C SER A 136 16.73 -1.90 4.49
N GLN A 137 17.29 -0.74 4.13
CA GLN A 137 18.33 -0.05 4.91
C GLN A 137 17.80 0.53 6.22
N GLN A 138 16.60 1.11 6.19
CA GLN A 138 15.90 1.54 7.41
C GLN A 138 15.63 0.36 8.36
N SER A 139 15.34 -0.83 7.82
CA SER A 139 15.15 -2.06 8.60
C SER A 139 16.45 -2.48 9.29
N VAL A 140 17.58 -2.47 8.57
CA VAL A 140 18.91 -2.77 9.13
C VAL A 140 19.25 -1.83 10.27
N LEU A 141 19.08 -0.51 10.07
CA LEU A 141 19.35 0.51 11.09
C LEU A 141 18.43 0.34 12.32
N ALA A 142 17.13 0.11 12.10
CA ALA A 142 16.16 -0.10 13.17
C ALA A 142 16.51 -1.34 14.01
N HIS A 143 16.93 -2.44 13.38
CA HIS A 143 17.40 -3.62 14.11
C HIS A 143 18.73 -3.38 14.82
N GLY A 144 19.65 -2.61 14.24
CA GLY A 144 20.91 -2.21 14.90
C GLY A 144 20.68 -1.42 16.19
N GLN A 145 19.78 -0.43 16.16
CA GLN A 145 19.40 0.35 17.35
C GLN A 145 18.77 -0.54 18.43
N LYS A 146 17.90 -1.48 18.03
CA LYS A 146 17.28 -2.44 18.95
C LYS A 146 18.28 -3.39 19.61
N VAL A 147 19.33 -3.81 18.89
CA VAL A 147 20.40 -4.62 19.49
C VAL A 147 21.10 -3.85 20.61
N ALA A 148 21.45 -2.58 20.37
CA ALA A 148 22.07 -1.73 21.38
C ALA A 148 21.15 -1.47 22.60
N GLU A 149 19.85 -1.30 22.37
CA GLU A 149 18.85 -1.17 23.42
C GLU A 149 18.74 -2.44 24.29
N LEU A 150 18.66 -3.62 23.66
CA LEU A 150 18.61 -4.90 24.36
C LEU A 150 19.90 -5.20 25.15
N GLU A 151 21.06 -4.72 24.68
CA GLU A 151 22.31 -4.81 25.45
C GLU A 151 22.28 -3.92 26.70
N HIS A 152 21.72 -2.72 26.60
CA HIS A 152 21.54 -1.86 27.76
C HIS A 152 20.57 -2.47 28.78
N GLU A 153 19.46 -3.05 28.33
CA GLU A 153 18.52 -3.78 29.18
C GLU A 153 19.18 -4.98 29.87
N ARG A 154 19.98 -5.75 29.12
CA ARG A 154 20.70 -6.90 29.68
C ARG A 154 21.65 -6.46 30.77
N ALA A 155 22.44 -5.42 30.54
CA ALA A 155 23.37 -4.88 31.53
C ALA A 155 22.64 -4.34 32.78
N SER A 156 21.45 -3.76 32.61
CA SER A 156 20.61 -3.34 33.75
C SER A 156 20.10 -4.54 34.55
N ALA A 157 19.63 -5.59 33.87
CA ALA A 157 19.15 -6.81 34.52
C ALA A 157 20.27 -7.58 35.24
N GLU A 158 21.48 -7.63 34.68
CA GLU A 158 22.67 -8.22 35.33
C GLU A 158 23.03 -7.47 36.63
N ARG A 159 22.93 -6.14 36.64
CA ARG A 159 23.15 -5.34 37.87
C ARG A 159 22.09 -5.63 38.92
N GLN A 160 20.82 -5.71 38.53
CA GLN A 160 19.71 -6.06 39.45
C GLN A 160 19.88 -7.46 40.01
N GLN A 161 20.31 -8.42 39.19
CA GLN A 161 20.60 -9.78 39.62
C GLN A 161 21.73 -9.80 40.67
N SER A 162 22.83 -9.08 40.42
CA SER A 162 23.94 -8.98 41.36
C SER A 162 23.56 -8.27 42.66
N GLU A 163 22.71 -7.23 42.59
CA GLU A 163 22.18 -6.53 43.77
C GLU A 163 21.30 -7.45 44.61
N ALA A 164 20.36 -8.16 43.97
CA ALA A 164 19.48 -9.12 44.64
C ALA A 164 20.29 -10.24 45.31
N SER A 165 21.32 -10.78 44.64
CA SER A 165 22.22 -11.78 45.21
C SER A 165 22.92 -11.28 46.49
N GLY A 166 23.46 -10.04 46.48
CA GLY A 166 24.04 -9.45 47.69
C GLY A 166 23.01 -9.25 48.82
N LEU A 167 21.77 -8.88 48.47
CA LEU A 167 20.69 -8.73 49.45
C LEU A 167 20.24 -10.08 50.04
N ILE A 168 20.28 -11.17 49.29
CA ILE A 168 20.02 -12.52 49.81
C ILE A 168 21.05 -12.88 50.90
N GLU A 169 22.35 -12.69 50.62
CA GLU A 169 23.40 -13.00 51.60
C GLU A 169 23.25 -12.19 52.88
N THR A 170 22.94 -10.89 52.77
CA THR A 170 22.70 -10.04 53.94
C THR A 170 21.45 -10.45 54.73
N ALA A 171 20.36 -10.81 54.06
CA ALA A 171 19.13 -11.27 54.70
C ALA A 171 19.31 -12.64 55.39
N GLU A 172 20.06 -13.55 54.77
CA GLU A 172 20.41 -14.84 55.39
C GLU A 172 21.34 -14.67 56.59
N ALA A 173 22.32 -13.78 56.51
CA ALA A 173 23.18 -13.45 57.64
C ALA A 173 22.38 -12.86 58.80
N GLN A 174 21.44 -11.96 58.52
CA GLN A 174 20.50 -11.40 59.51
C GLN A 174 19.65 -12.50 60.16
N ALA A 175 19.06 -13.41 59.36
CA ALA A 175 18.30 -14.53 59.90
C ALA A 175 19.12 -15.38 60.88
N ARG A 176 20.43 -15.56 60.64
CA ARG A 176 21.33 -16.29 61.55
C ARG A 176 21.69 -15.51 62.81
N SER A 177 21.85 -14.19 62.72
CA SER A 177 22.28 -13.34 63.84
C SER A 177 21.15 -12.87 64.75
N GLU A 178 19.90 -12.83 64.26
CA GLU A 178 18.78 -12.27 65.01
C GLU A 178 18.34 -13.16 66.19
N ILE A 179 18.03 -12.49 67.31
CA ILE A 179 17.73 -13.13 68.61
C ILE A 179 16.26 -13.57 68.69
N THR A 180 15.34 -12.76 68.15
CA THR A 180 13.90 -13.05 68.22
C THR A 180 13.45 -13.95 67.07
N VAL A 181 12.55 -14.88 67.37
CA VAL A 181 12.01 -15.83 66.38
C VAL A 181 11.31 -15.10 65.23
N ASP A 182 10.54 -14.05 65.56
CA ASP A 182 9.77 -13.31 64.56
C ASP A 182 10.68 -12.50 63.60
N LEU A 183 11.77 -11.88 64.08
CA LEU A 183 12.71 -11.17 63.19
C LEU A 183 13.53 -12.14 62.34
N ARG A 184 13.90 -13.30 62.89
CA ARG A 184 14.53 -14.38 62.12
C ARG A 184 13.61 -14.88 61.00
N GLU A 185 12.33 -15.10 61.32
CA GLU A 185 11.34 -15.50 60.33
C GLU A 185 11.17 -14.40 59.26
N LEU A 186 11.12 -13.12 59.65
CA LEU A 186 11.00 -12.01 58.70
C LEU A 186 12.22 -11.91 57.78
N ALA A 187 13.43 -12.06 58.32
CA ALA A 187 14.67 -12.07 57.54
C ALA A 187 14.69 -13.25 56.54
N SER A 188 14.16 -14.42 56.93
CA SER A 188 14.02 -15.56 56.00
C SER A 188 13.01 -15.28 54.87
N GLN A 189 11.89 -14.60 55.18
CA GLN A 189 10.92 -14.18 54.18
C GLN A 189 11.49 -13.11 53.24
N ARG A 190 12.36 -12.23 53.77
CA ARG A 190 13.12 -11.27 52.95
C ARG A 190 14.07 -11.99 52.00
N ALA A 191 14.82 -12.99 52.47
CA ALA A 191 15.70 -13.78 51.61
C ALA A 191 14.92 -14.48 50.47
N LEU A 192 13.73 -15.03 50.76
CA LEU A 192 12.85 -15.61 49.73
C LEU A 192 12.34 -14.58 48.70
N LEU A 193 12.02 -13.37 49.16
CA LEU A 193 11.62 -12.27 48.27
C LEU A 193 12.77 -11.86 47.36
N GLU A 194 13.97 -11.65 47.91
CA GLU A 194 15.16 -11.26 47.14
C GLU A 194 15.58 -12.37 46.16
N LYS A 195 15.44 -13.65 46.55
CA LYS A 195 15.62 -14.78 45.64
C LYS A 195 14.64 -14.74 44.47
N SER A 196 13.38 -14.40 44.72
CA SER A 196 12.40 -14.24 43.63
C SER A 196 12.77 -13.08 42.71
N ARG A 197 13.28 -11.97 43.24
CA ARG A 197 13.79 -10.84 42.44
C ARG A 197 15.02 -11.23 41.61
N GLU A 198 15.95 -12.00 42.19
CA GLU A 198 17.09 -12.55 41.47
C GLU A 198 16.65 -13.46 40.31
N GLU A 199 15.68 -14.34 40.54
CA GLU A 199 15.11 -15.21 39.50
C GLU A 199 14.42 -14.42 38.37
N ILE A 200 13.69 -13.34 38.71
CA ILE A 200 13.08 -12.42 37.73
C ILE A 200 14.17 -11.73 36.89
N ALA A 201 15.21 -11.20 37.54
CA ALA A 201 16.33 -10.55 36.86
C ALA A 201 17.08 -11.54 35.96
N GLY A 202 17.36 -12.75 36.44
CA GLY A 202 17.98 -13.82 35.65
C GLY A 202 17.14 -14.27 34.45
N LEU A 203 15.82 -14.28 34.58
CA LEU A 203 14.91 -14.49 33.44
C LEU A 203 14.97 -13.34 32.44
N GLN A 204 15.04 -12.09 32.91
CA GLN A 204 15.19 -10.93 32.04
C GLN A 204 16.51 -10.97 31.26
N VAL A 205 17.63 -11.34 31.90
CA VAL A 205 18.93 -11.53 31.23
C VAL A 205 18.82 -12.59 30.12
N ARG A 206 18.24 -13.76 30.41
CA ARG A 206 18.02 -14.82 29.40
C ARG A 206 17.12 -14.35 28.26
N PHE A 207 16.02 -13.67 28.59
CA PHE A 207 15.07 -13.15 27.62
C PHE A 207 15.69 -12.11 26.70
N SER A 208 16.35 -11.08 27.24
CA SER A 208 17.02 -10.04 26.44
C SER A 208 18.16 -10.62 25.59
N THR A 209 18.87 -11.64 26.09
CA THR A 209 19.89 -12.35 25.31
C THR A 209 19.29 -13.05 24.09
N HIS A 210 18.21 -13.83 24.28
CA HIS A 210 17.53 -14.49 23.17
C HIS A 210 16.90 -13.51 22.18
N LEU A 211 16.33 -12.40 22.66
CA LEU A 211 15.82 -11.35 21.78
C LEU A 211 16.93 -10.68 20.98
N ARG A 212 18.11 -10.48 21.58
CA ARG A 212 19.27 -9.89 20.90
C ARG A 212 19.74 -10.79 19.76
N GLU A 213 19.96 -12.07 20.03
CA GLU A 213 20.34 -13.07 19.02
C GLU A 213 19.36 -13.11 17.84
N ARG A 214 18.05 -13.03 18.13
CA ARG A 214 17.02 -12.99 17.09
C ARG A 214 17.03 -11.68 16.32
N THR A 215 17.19 -10.56 17.00
CA THR A 215 17.26 -9.23 16.37
C THR A 215 18.51 -9.11 15.50
N GLU A 216 19.63 -9.70 15.88
CA GLU A 216 20.81 -9.86 15.04
C GLU A 216 20.51 -10.73 13.81
N GLY A 217 19.80 -11.85 13.99
CA GLY A 217 19.32 -12.67 12.87
C GLY A 217 18.43 -11.89 11.88
N TYR A 218 17.53 -11.04 12.41
CA TYR A 218 16.69 -10.13 11.63
C TYR A 218 17.51 -9.05 10.91
N ARG A 219 18.51 -8.45 11.58
CA ARG A 219 19.46 -7.50 10.97
C ARG A 219 20.22 -8.14 9.82
N ASN A 220 20.73 -9.36 10.01
CA ASN A 220 21.45 -10.12 8.99
C ASN A 220 20.55 -10.42 7.78
N THR A 221 19.31 -10.85 8.05
CA THR A 221 18.31 -11.10 6.99
C THR A 221 17.98 -9.81 6.23
N ALA A 222 17.79 -8.70 6.93
CA ALA A 222 17.56 -7.38 6.32
C ALA A 222 18.73 -6.95 5.43
N SER A 223 19.96 -7.18 5.89
CA SER A 223 21.18 -6.89 5.12
C SER A 223 21.28 -7.76 3.87
N GLN A 224 20.94 -9.06 3.96
CA GLN A 224 20.89 -9.95 2.80
C GLN A 224 19.83 -9.49 1.79
N LEU A 225 18.62 -9.14 2.25
CA LEU A 225 17.57 -8.60 1.38
C LEU A 225 17.98 -7.29 0.72
N SER A 226 18.70 -6.41 1.42
CA SER A 226 19.25 -5.18 0.85
C SER A 226 20.29 -5.47 -0.23
N GLY A 227 21.22 -6.40 0.01
CA GLY A 227 22.19 -6.85 -1.00
C GLY A 227 21.53 -7.50 -2.22
N LEU A 228 20.46 -8.25 -2.01
CA LEU A 228 19.65 -8.82 -3.10
C LEU A 228 18.88 -7.75 -3.87
N ALA A 229 18.40 -6.72 -3.19
CA ALA A 229 17.70 -5.60 -3.81
C ALA A 229 18.62 -4.75 -4.70
N SER A 230 19.92 -4.66 -4.41
CA SER A 230 20.88 -3.94 -5.27
C SER A 230 21.12 -4.64 -6.62
N VAL A 231 20.77 -5.93 -6.75
CA VAL A 231 20.76 -6.60 -8.07
C VAL A 231 19.76 -5.92 -9.02
N LEU A 232 18.68 -5.34 -8.51
CA LEU A 232 17.73 -4.56 -9.31
C LEU A 232 18.29 -3.20 -9.78
N THR A 233 19.40 -2.73 -9.23
CA THR A 233 20.05 -1.47 -9.62
C THR A 233 21.24 -1.66 -10.55
N GLN A 234 21.98 -2.77 -10.41
CA GLN A 234 23.24 -3.00 -11.13
C GLN A 234 23.10 -3.51 -12.59
N GLY A 235 21.88 -3.63 -13.11
CA GLY A 235 21.62 -3.96 -14.53
C GLY A 235 21.40 -5.46 -14.83
N TYR A 236 20.86 -5.70 -16.03
CA TYR A 236 20.15 -6.91 -16.47
C TYR A 236 21.04 -8.12 -16.80
N LEU A 237 21.79 -8.68 -15.85
CA LEU A 237 22.31 -10.03 -16.03
C LEU A 237 21.23 -11.05 -15.61
N PRO A 238 20.59 -11.80 -16.54
CA PRO A 238 19.48 -12.70 -16.22
C PRO A 238 19.81 -13.71 -15.13
N GLN A 239 21.05 -14.22 -15.15
CA GLN A 239 21.56 -15.18 -14.16
C GLN A 239 21.63 -14.58 -12.75
N LYS A 240 22.04 -13.32 -12.61
CA LYS A 240 22.09 -12.65 -11.30
C LYS A 240 20.68 -12.40 -10.75
N ILE A 241 19.75 -12.01 -11.61
CA ILE A 241 18.35 -11.78 -11.21
C ILE A 241 17.69 -13.10 -10.78
N ASN A 242 17.90 -14.19 -11.52
CA ASN A 242 17.40 -15.52 -11.15
C ASN A 242 18.01 -16.01 -9.82
N ALA A 243 19.32 -15.89 -9.66
CA ALA A 243 19.98 -16.27 -8.40
C ALA A 243 19.48 -15.44 -7.22
N ALA A 244 19.29 -14.13 -7.42
CA ALA A 244 18.73 -13.25 -6.41
C ALA A 244 17.27 -13.61 -6.06
N TYR A 245 16.47 -13.98 -7.06
CA TYR A 245 15.11 -14.46 -6.87
C TYR A 245 15.10 -15.74 -6.01
N ASP A 246 15.90 -16.73 -6.36
CA ASP A 246 15.97 -18.00 -5.64
C ASP A 246 16.41 -17.81 -4.18
N GLN A 247 17.41 -16.96 -3.94
CA GLN A 247 17.84 -16.61 -2.59
C GLN A 247 16.74 -15.86 -1.82
N THR A 248 16.04 -14.92 -2.45
CA THR A 248 14.93 -14.20 -1.82
C THR A 248 13.78 -15.16 -1.47
N VAL A 249 13.48 -16.14 -2.34
CA VAL A 249 12.47 -17.18 -2.07
C VAL A 249 12.87 -18.03 -0.86
N GLN A 250 14.14 -18.40 -0.73
CA GLN A 250 14.63 -19.15 0.44
C GLN A 250 14.47 -18.35 1.74
N ILE A 251 14.88 -17.08 1.74
CA ILE A 251 14.70 -16.18 2.90
C ILE A 251 13.21 -16.06 3.23
N TRP A 252 12.36 -15.85 2.22
CA TRP A 252 10.92 -15.77 2.41
C TRP A 252 10.33 -17.04 3.04
N ARG A 253 10.71 -18.24 2.55
CA ARG A 253 10.27 -19.51 3.14
C ARG A 253 10.67 -19.62 4.62
N GLN A 254 11.91 -19.25 4.96
CA GLN A 254 12.39 -19.27 6.34
C GLN A 254 11.58 -18.32 7.23
N LEU A 255 11.31 -17.10 6.78
CA LEU A 255 10.52 -16.11 7.54
C LEU A 255 9.07 -16.58 7.73
N VAL A 256 8.47 -17.19 6.70
CA VAL A 256 7.12 -17.78 6.77
C VAL A 256 7.07 -18.91 7.79
N ASP A 257 8.01 -19.85 7.70
CA ASP A 257 8.06 -21.03 8.57
C ASP A 257 8.34 -20.60 10.04
N GLN A 258 9.25 -19.64 10.27
CA GLN A 258 9.48 -19.02 11.58
C GLN A 258 8.23 -18.30 12.11
N GLY A 259 7.49 -17.60 11.25
CA GLY A 259 6.23 -16.95 11.60
C GLY A 259 5.19 -17.93 12.12
N PHE A 260 5.04 -19.09 11.47
CA PHE A 260 4.10 -20.11 11.91
C PHE A 260 4.50 -20.78 13.23
N GLU A 261 5.78 -21.03 13.44
CA GLU A 261 6.26 -21.70 14.65
C GLU A 261 6.17 -20.81 15.91
N ARG A 262 6.31 -19.49 15.76
CA ARG A 262 6.52 -18.57 16.89
C ARG A 262 5.34 -17.66 17.19
N ILE A 263 4.59 -17.23 16.19
CA ILE A 263 3.48 -16.27 16.38
C ILE A 263 2.24 -16.96 16.95
N VAL A 264 2.10 -18.27 16.72
CA VAL A 264 0.89 -19.03 17.07
C VAL A 264 0.82 -19.35 18.57
N ASP A 265 1.94 -19.34 19.29
CA ASP A 265 1.98 -19.75 20.69
C ASP A 265 2.79 -18.79 21.60
N PRO A 266 2.15 -17.74 22.14
CA PRO A 266 2.76 -16.84 23.12
C PRO A 266 3.14 -17.55 24.44
N GLN A 267 2.61 -18.76 24.71
CA GLN A 267 2.87 -19.48 25.96
C GLN A 267 4.21 -20.20 25.96
N ARG A 268 4.96 -20.20 24.84
CA ARG A 268 6.32 -20.75 24.79
C ARG A 268 7.35 -19.98 25.61
N TYR A 269 7.02 -18.78 26.10
CA TYR A 269 7.92 -18.06 26.98
C TYR A 269 7.85 -18.58 28.41
N GLU A 270 9.00 -18.76 29.03
CA GLU A 270 9.13 -19.19 30.43
C GLU A 270 8.32 -18.24 31.33
N PRO A 271 7.35 -18.74 32.11
CA PRO A 271 6.49 -17.90 32.94
C PRO A 271 7.33 -17.16 33.98
N LEU A 272 6.89 -15.95 34.38
CA LEU A 272 7.53 -15.24 35.48
C LEU A 272 7.31 -15.99 36.80
N PRO A 273 8.31 -16.09 37.68
CA PRO A 273 8.17 -16.71 38.98
C PRO A 273 7.22 -15.88 39.82
N THR A 274 6.34 -16.57 40.57
CA THR A 274 5.39 -15.91 41.45
C THR A 274 6.11 -15.32 42.64
N LEU A 275 5.85 -14.05 42.97
CA LEU A 275 6.32 -13.44 44.21
C LEU A 275 5.77 -14.21 45.43
N PRO A 276 6.53 -14.29 46.54
CA PRO A 276 6.05 -14.94 47.75
C PRO A 276 4.83 -14.21 48.32
N VAL A 277 4.00 -14.94 49.06
CA VAL A 277 2.82 -14.37 49.74
C VAL A 277 3.30 -13.52 50.91
N VAL A 278 2.75 -12.31 51.05
CA VAL A 278 3.07 -11.42 52.18
C VAL A 278 2.72 -12.12 53.50
N PRO A 279 3.65 -12.25 54.46
CA PRO A 279 3.39 -12.91 55.74
C PRO A 279 2.62 -11.96 56.67
N ALA A 280 1.33 -11.73 56.36
CA ALA A 280 0.48 -10.74 57.04
C ALA A 280 0.40 -10.95 58.56
N VAL A 281 0.34 -12.22 59.01
CA VAL A 281 0.32 -12.57 60.43
C VAL A 281 1.63 -12.18 61.12
N LEU A 282 2.77 -12.42 60.49
CA LEU A 282 4.08 -12.04 61.03
C LEU A 282 4.23 -10.51 61.11
N LEU A 283 3.84 -9.81 60.05
CA LEU A 283 3.87 -8.33 60.03
C LEU A 283 2.96 -7.72 61.09
N SER A 284 1.79 -8.32 61.35
CA SER A 284 0.89 -7.86 62.41
C SER A 284 1.46 -8.03 63.82
N ARG A 285 2.25 -9.10 64.04
CA ARG A 285 2.92 -9.36 65.33
C ARG A 285 4.06 -8.38 65.60
N LEU A 286 4.82 -8.03 64.56
CA LEU A 286 5.95 -7.10 64.65
C LEU A 286 5.51 -5.62 64.74
N GLY A 287 4.28 -5.30 64.38
CA GLY A 287 3.70 -3.96 64.58
C GLY A 287 4.50 -2.86 63.86
N ALA A 288 5.02 -1.91 64.63
CA ALA A 288 5.78 -0.75 64.13
C ALA A 288 7.30 -0.98 64.03
N ASP A 289 7.75 -2.24 64.04
CA ASP A 289 9.17 -2.56 63.90
C ASP A 289 9.75 -2.03 62.57
N PRO A 290 10.91 -1.36 62.59
CA PRO A 290 11.52 -0.80 61.37
C PRO A 290 11.88 -1.86 60.32
N GLN A 291 12.19 -3.11 60.72
CA GLN A 291 12.47 -4.20 59.78
C GLN A 291 11.19 -4.64 59.05
N ALA A 292 10.04 -4.64 59.73
CA ALA A 292 8.75 -4.93 59.12
C ALA A 292 8.39 -3.87 58.05
N GLY A 293 8.65 -2.59 58.34
CA GLY A 293 8.51 -1.51 57.37
C GLY A 293 9.42 -1.69 56.15
N ALA A 294 10.71 -1.99 56.38
CA ALA A 294 11.68 -2.24 55.31
C ALA A 294 11.29 -3.43 54.42
N TYR A 295 10.74 -4.50 54.99
CA TYR A 295 10.21 -5.63 54.22
C TYR A 295 9.02 -5.22 53.34
N GLN A 296 8.07 -4.46 53.88
CA GLN A 296 6.90 -3.99 53.10
C GLN A 296 7.32 -3.10 51.94
N ASP A 297 8.32 -2.22 52.14
CA ASP A 297 8.88 -1.39 51.08
C ASP A 297 9.60 -2.22 50.01
N ALA A 298 10.41 -3.20 50.42
CA ALA A 298 11.06 -4.14 49.50
C ALA A 298 10.03 -4.94 48.69
N TYR A 299 8.95 -5.41 49.34
CA TYR A 299 7.87 -6.13 48.67
C TYR A 299 7.14 -5.25 47.65
N ARG A 300 6.85 -3.99 48.00
CA ARG A 300 6.24 -3.03 47.06
C ARG A 300 7.14 -2.76 45.86
N LYS A 301 8.46 -2.62 46.08
CA LYS A 301 9.45 -2.49 44.98
C LYS A 301 9.43 -3.73 44.09
N ALA A 302 9.45 -4.93 44.68
CA ALA A 302 9.38 -6.19 43.94
C ALA A 302 8.10 -6.31 43.10
N GLN A 303 6.95 -5.85 43.61
CA GLN A 303 5.70 -5.83 42.84
C GLN A 303 5.76 -4.88 41.64
N ILE A 304 6.34 -3.69 41.82
CA ILE A 304 6.54 -2.73 40.73
C ILE A 304 7.47 -3.31 39.67
N GLU A 305 8.58 -3.92 40.09
CA GLU A 305 9.53 -4.61 39.20
C GLU A 305 8.88 -5.78 38.45
N TYR A 306 8.11 -6.62 39.14
CA TYR A 306 7.39 -7.72 38.51
C TYR A 306 6.42 -7.21 37.44
N ALA A 307 5.65 -6.17 37.74
CA ALA A 307 4.71 -5.57 36.80
C ALA A 307 5.43 -4.92 35.60
N SER A 308 6.55 -4.23 35.84
CA SER A 308 7.33 -3.59 34.76
C SER A 308 7.98 -4.63 33.84
N VAL A 309 8.56 -5.70 34.38
CA VAL A 309 9.15 -6.79 33.59
C VAL A 309 8.05 -7.54 32.81
N ALA A 310 6.89 -7.79 33.42
CA ALA A 310 5.76 -8.40 32.72
C ALA A 310 5.28 -7.56 31.53
N ALA A 311 5.16 -6.24 31.71
CA ALA A 311 4.77 -5.31 30.64
C ALA A 311 5.84 -5.25 29.54
N LEU A 312 7.12 -5.10 29.91
CA LEU A 312 8.24 -5.04 28.97
C LEU A 312 8.32 -6.31 28.11
N ARG A 313 8.12 -7.50 28.70
CA ARG A 313 8.12 -8.76 27.93
C ARG A 313 7.00 -8.81 26.89
N GLN A 314 5.81 -8.30 27.22
CA GLN A 314 4.69 -8.25 26.27
C GLN A 314 4.95 -7.26 25.13
N GLU A 315 5.49 -6.08 25.47
CA GLU A 315 5.89 -5.07 24.50
C GLU A 315 6.93 -5.63 23.54
N ARG A 316 8.04 -6.17 24.06
CA ARG A 316 9.12 -6.76 23.24
C ARG A 316 8.65 -7.91 22.37
N PHE A 317 7.68 -8.71 22.83
CA PHE A 317 7.07 -9.74 22.00
C PHE A 317 6.28 -9.15 20.82
N ALA A 318 5.48 -8.10 21.06
CA ALA A 318 4.75 -7.41 20.00
C ALA A 318 5.73 -6.78 18.99
N GLU A 319 6.82 -6.19 19.47
CA GLU A 319 7.88 -5.62 18.65
C GLU A 319 8.62 -6.66 17.80
N GLU A 320 8.96 -7.82 18.37
CA GLU A 320 9.59 -8.94 17.69
C GLU A 320 8.70 -9.42 16.53
N ARG A 321 7.40 -9.61 16.82
CA ARG A 321 6.41 -9.99 15.82
C ARG A 321 6.30 -8.96 14.69
N ASN A 322 6.23 -7.68 15.04
CA ASN A 322 6.17 -6.60 14.05
C ASN A 322 7.43 -6.55 13.19
N SER A 323 8.60 -6.81 13.78
CA SER A 323 9.89 -6.90 13.09
C SER A 323 9.90 -8.03 12.06
N LEU A 324 9.48 -9.23 12.47
CA LEU A 324 9.35 -10.39 11.59
C LEU A 324 8.39 -10.12 10.42
N PHE A 325 7.23 -9.51 10.68
CA PHE A 325 6.28 -9.16 9.62
C PHE A 325 6.81 -8.11 8.66
N ARG A 326 7.53 -7.09 9.14
CA ARG A 326 8.18 -6.10 8.28
C ARG A 326 9.18 -6.77 7.34
N LEU A 327 10.02 -7.66 7.85
CA LEU A 327 10.97 -8.43 7.03
C LEU A 327 10.27 -9.33 6.01
N LEU A 328 9.21 -10.02 6.43
CA LEU A 328 8.42 -10.86 5.54
C LEU A 328 7.81 -10.04 4.39
N LEU A 329 7.28 -8.84 4.67
CA LEU A 329 6.73 -7.95 3.65
C LEU A 329 7.83 -7.43 2.71
N GLN A 330 9.00 -7.07 3.24
CA GLN A 330 10.16 -6.67 2.44
C GLN A 330 10.62 -7.81 1.52
N ALA A 331 10.77 -9.03 2.04
CA ALA A 331 11.11 -10.21 1.25
C ALA A 331 10.05 -10.50 0.18
N SER A 332 8.77 -10.40 0.53
CA SER A 332 7.65 -10.62 -0.42
C SER A 332 7.65 -9.58 -1.54
N LYS A 333 7.87 -8.31 -1.21
CA LYS A 333 7.97 -7.21 -2.19
C LYS A 333 9.16 -7.41 -3.12
N LEU A 334 10.35 -7.66 -2.57
CA LEU A 334 11.56 -7.91 -3.35
C LEU A 334 11.41 -9.12 -4.27
N ARG A 335 10.85 -10.23 -3.75
CA ARG A 335 10.55 -11.44 -4.52
C ARG A 335 9.60 -11.14 -5.68
N SER A 336 8.56 -10.34 -5.45
CA SER A 336 7.59 -9.96 -6.49
C SER A 336 8.25 -9.11 -7.59
N GLU A 337 9.12 -8.17 -7.23
CA GLU A 337 9.84 -7.34 -8.20
C GLU A 337 10.84 -8.17 -9.01
N LEU A 338 11.65 -9.01 -8.36
CA LEU A 338 12.54 -9.96 -9.04
C LEU A 338 11.75 -10.92 -9.96
N LEU A 339 10.57 -11.37 -9.56
CA LEU A 339 9.70 -12.19 -10.40
C LEU A 339 9.20 -11.45 -11.66
N LYS A 340 8.95 -10.15 -11.57
CA LYS A 340 8.57 -9.33 -12.74
C LYS A 340 9.73 -9.20 -13.71
N GLU A 341 10.92 -8.92 -13.20
CA GLU A 341 12.12 -8.79 -14.03
C GLU A 341 12.48 -10.12 -14.70
N THR A 342 12.43 -11.25 -13.98
CA THR A 342 12.64 -12.58 -14.57
C THR A 342 11.61 -12.89 -15.66
N ALA A 343 10.33 -12.57 -15.42
CA ALA A 343 9.28 -12.73 -16.42
C ALA A 343 9.46 -11.83 -17.65
N ALA A 344 10.03 -10.62 -17.49
CA ALA A 344 10.32 -9.71 -18.60
C ALA A 344 11.49 -10.18 -19.47
N ILE A 345 12.42 -10.96 -18.91
CA ILE A 345 13.61 -11.50 -19.58
C ILE A 345 13.32 -12.83 -20.31
N ASP A 346 12.07 -13.29 -20.31
CA ASP A 346 11.62 -14.55 -20.93
C ASP A 346 12.36 -15.79 -20.40
N HIS A 347 12.87 -15.69 -19.17
CA HIS A 347 13.38 -16.84 -18.42
C HIS A 347 12.28 -17.28 -17.45
N THR A 348 11.75 -18.49 -17.71
CA THR A 348 10.57 -19.03 -17.02
C THR A 348 10.84 -20.06 -15.90
N PRO A 349 12.04 -20.19 -15.26
CA PRO A 349 12.21 -21.23 -14.24
C PRO A 349 11.23 -21.05 -13.06
N ALA A 350 10.86 -19.81 -12.74
CA ALA A 350 9.88 -19.50 -11.69
C ALA A 350 8.45 -20.03 -11.96
N PHE A 351 8.11 -20.35 -13.22
CA PHE A 351 6.78 -20.86 -13.61
C PHE A 351 6.77 -22.37 -13.90
N GLN A 352 7.90 -23.05 -13.74
CA GLN A 352 7.94 -24.50 -13.90
C GLN A 352 7.17 -25.17 -12.75
N LEU A 353 6.16 -25.95 -13.13
CA LEU A 353 5.35 -26.73 -12.19
C LEU A 353 6.23 -27.78 -11.50
N SER A 354 6.76 -27.42 -10.33
CA SER A 354 7.62 -28.26 -9.50
C SER A 354 7.00 -28.48 -8.13
N ARG A 355 7.49 -29.48 -7.38
CA ARG A 355 7.06 -29.68 -5.98
C ARG A 355 7.30 -28.42 -5.12
N ASN A 356 8.38 -27.70 -5.38
CA ASN A 356 8.71 -26.44 -4.71
C ASN A 356 7.69 -25.35 -5.03
N TYR A 357 7.24 -25.25 -6.29
CA TYR A 357 6.19 -24.32 -6.71
C TYR A 357 4.90 -24.52 -5.91
N PHE A 358 4.41 -25.76 -5.79
CA PHE A 358 3.19 -26.05 -5.01
C PHE A 358 3.39 -25.85 -3.51
N SER A 359 4.59 -26.12 -2.99
CA SER A 359 4.93 -25.86 -1.59
C SER A 359 4.93 -24.36 -1.26
N ASP A 360 5.41 -23.53 -2.19
CA ASP A 360 5.35 -22.07 -2.06
C ASP A 360 3.92 -21.56 -2.17
N LEU A 361 3.15 -22.09 -3.13
CA LEU A 361 1.73 -21.79 -3.29
C LEU A 361 0.95 -22.09 -1.99
N TYR A 362 1.20 -23.24 -1.38
CA TYR A 362 0.59 -23.60 -0.10
C TYR A 362 0.97 -22.65 1.03
N ARG A 363 2.24 -22.25 1.13
CA ARG A 363 2.70 -21.25 2.11
C ARG A 363 2.03 -19.90 1.90
N GLU A 364 1.91 -19.44 0.65
CA GLU A 364 1.22 -18.19 0.31
C GLU A 364 -0.25 -18.21 0.73
N ILE A 365 -0.97 -19.30 0.42
CA ILE A 365 -2.37 -19.45 0.83
C ILE A 365 -2.48 -19.50 2.36
N ARG A 366 -1.57 -20.23 3.01
CA ARG A 366 -1.58 -20.39 4.47
C ARG A 366 -1.30 -19.08 5.18
N ILE A 367 -0.44 -18.19 4.67
CA ILE A 367 -0.04 -16.96 5.40
C ILE A 367 -1.07 -15.82 5.35
N VAL A 368 -1.93 -15.80 4.32
CA VAL A 368 -3.01 -14.80 4.14
C VAL A 368 -3.85 -14.59 5.41
N PRO A 369 -4.49 -15.62 6.00
CA PRO A 369 -5.31 -15.43 7.20
C PRO A 369 -4.49 -14.98 8.42
N TYR A 370 -3.21 -15.35 8.51
CA TYR A 370 -2.38 -15.02 9.67
C TYR A 370 -2.02 -13.55 9.74
N ARG A 371 -1.92 -12.86 8.60
CA ARG A 371 -1.71 -11.41 8.62
C ARG A 371 -2.90 -10.69 9.26
N LEU A 372 -4.12 -11.11 8.92
CA LEU A 372 -5.33 -10.56 9.52
C LEU A 372 -5.39 -10.90 11.02
N TYR A 373 -5.07 -12.14 11.38
CA TYR A 373 -5.01 -12.55 12.78
C TYR A 373 -3.97 -11.74 13.58
N ALA A 374 -2.77 -11.57 13.04
CA ALA A 374 -1.72 -10.79 13.67
C ALA A 374 -2.12 -9.33 13.88
N PHE A 375 -2.79 -8.73 12.89
CA PHE A 375 -3.36 -7.40 12.98
C PHE A 375 -4.44 -7.29 14.09
N LEU A 376 -5.37 -8.24 14.14
CA LEU A 376 -6.38 -8.24 15.20
C LEU A 376 -5.75 -8.47 16.58
N ALA A 377 -4.72 -9.32 16.66
CA ALA A 377 -4.01 -9.61 17.89
C ALA A 377 -3.13 -8.44 18.36
N THR A 378 -2.50 -7.65 17.48
CA THR A 378 -1.79 -6.42 17.88
C THR A 378 -2.75 -5.41 18.47
N GLN A 379 -3.86 -5.15 17.78
CA GLN A 379 -4.87 -4.18 18.22
C GLN A 379 -5.55 -4.60 19.52
N PHE A 380 -5.86 -5.89 19.68
CA PHE A 380 -6.42 -6.40 20.92
C PHE A 380 -5.46 -6.24 22.11
N LEU A 381 -4.16 -6.48 21.91
CA LEU A 381 -3.15 -6.29 22.95
C LEU A 381 -3.00 -4.81 23.32
N ASP A 382 -2.95 -3.89 22.35
CA ASP A 382 -2.88 -2.45 22.61
C ASP A 382 -4.11 -1.95 23.38
N ILE A 383 -5.32 -2.40 23.01
CA ILE A 383 -6.55 -2.11 23.75
C ILE A 383 -6.46 -2.68 25.18
N ARG A 384 -5.97 -3.91 25.35
CA ARG A 384 -5.83 -4.53 26.67
C ARG A 384 -4.81 -3.78 27.55
N GLU A 385 -3.70 -3.36 26.97
CA GLU A 385 -2.65 -2.60 27.67
C GLU A 385 -3.17 -1.24 28.11
N LYS A 386 -3.81 -0.49 27.19
CA LYS A 386 -4.45 0.79 27.51
C LYS A 386 -5.55 0.61 28.56
N ALA A 387 -6.38 -0.43 28.47
CA ALA A 387 -7.37 -0.72 29.49
C ALA A 387 -6.73 -1.03 30.86
N GLY A 388 -5.54 -1.64 30.86
CA GLY A 388 -4.73 -1.87 32.06
C GLY A 388 -4.28 -0.60 32.78
N LYS A 389 -4.19 0.55 32.09
CA LYS A 389 -3.87 1.87 32.68
C LYS A 389 -5.06 2.48 33.46
N GLY A 390 -6.17 1.77 33.60
CA GLY A 390 -7.36 2.23 34.33
C GLY A 390 -8.17 3.28 33.57
N MET A 391 -8.76 4.24 34.28
CA MET A 391 -9.67 5.24 33.69
C MET A 391 -9.02 6.13 32.63
N LEU A 392 -7.74 6.49 32.80
CA LEU A 392 -7.00 7.30 31.82
C LEU A 392 -6.86 6.57 30.49
N GLY A 393 -6.47 5.29 30.52
CA GLY A 393 -6.34 4.51 29.30
C GLY A 393 -7.70 4.17 28.66
N LEU A 394 -8.77 4.00 29.44
CA LEU A 394 -10.13 3.92 28.90
C LEU A 394 -10.55 5.22 28.20
N LEU A 395 -10.21 6.40 28.73
CA LEU A 395 -10.44 7.69 28.07
C LEU A 395 -9.61 7.83 26.78
N GLU A 396 -8.37 7.36 26.76
CA GLU A 396 -7.55 7.32 25.54
C GLU A 396 -8.19 6.42 24.48
N ILE A 397 -8.62 5.20 24.84
CA ILE A 397 -9.34 4.30 23.93
C ILE A 397 -10.62 4.96 23.43
N ALA A 398 -11.41 5.58 24.32
CA ALA A 398 -12.65 6.25 23.95
C ALA A 398 -12.40 7.45 23.01
N GLY A 399 -11.36 8.23 23.24
CA GLY A 399 -10.95 9.34 22.38
C GLY A 399 -10.50 8.86 21.00
N GLN A 400 -9.69 7.81 20.95
CA GLN A 400 -9.27 7.17 19.70
C GLN A 400 -10.49 6.60 18.95
N LEU A 401 -11.40 5.90 19.64
CA LEU A 401 -12.63 5.37 19.06
C LEU A 401 -13.57 6.49 18.58
N ALA A 402 -13.62 7.63 19.28
CA ALA A 402 -14.42 8.79 18.87
C ALA A 402 -13.87 9.44 17.59
N ILE A 403 -12.55 9.63 17.49
CA ILE A 403 -11.89 10.11 16.27
C ILE A 403 -12.14 9.14 15.11
N PHE A 404 -12.00 7.84 15.37
CA PHE A 404 -12.30 6.81 14.39
C PHE A 404 -13.76 6.84 13.93
N ALA A 405 -14.70 6.90 14.87
CA ALA A 405 -16.13 6.99 14.60
C ALA A 405 -16.46 8.25 13.79
N LEU A 406 -15.84 9.39 14.10
CA LEU A 406 -15.97 10.62 13.35
C LEU A 406 -15.47 10.45 11.91
N LEU A 407 -14.27 9.88 11.72
CA LEU A 407 -13.69 9.63 10.39
C LEU A 407 -14.54 8.67 9.56
N VAL A 408 -15.04 7.59 10.16
CA VAL A 408 -15.96 6.66 9.51
C VAL A 408 -17.30 7.33 9.22
N ALA A 409 -17.79 8.22 10.08
CA ALA A 409 -19.07 8.91 9.88
C ALA A 409 -19.04 9.88 8.69
N ILE A 410 -17.88 10.47 8.32
CA ILE A 410 -17.75 11.41 7.19
C ILE A 410 -18.35 10.85 5.88
N PRO A 411 -17.91 9.70 5.33
CA PRO A 411 -18.46 9.17 4.07
C PRO A 411 -19.97 8.88 4.17
N PHE A 412 -20.47 8.45 5.33
CA PHE A 412 -21.90 8.23 5.53
C PHE A 412 -22.69 9.54 5.60
N ALA A 413 -22.19 10.55 6.33
CA ALA A 413 -22.82 11.86 6.43
C ALA A 413 -22.92 12.52 5.04
N ILE A 414 -21.84 12.44 4.25
CA ILE A 414 -21.83 12.90 2.86
C ILE A 414 -22.85 12.10 2.03
N PHE A 415 -22.87 10.77 2.14
CA PHE A 415 -23.84 9.92 1.42
C PHE A 415 -25.29 10.29 1.73
N TYR A 416 -25.64 10.48 3.01
CA TYR A 416 -26.98 10.88 3.42
C TYR A 416 -27.34 12.28 2.90
N SER A 417 -26.40 13.22 2.93
CA SER A 417 -26.58 14.57 2.40
C SER A 417 -26.88 14.54 0.90
N VAL A 418 -26.11 13.77 0.14
CA VAL A 418 -26.30 13.60 -1.31
C VAL A 418 -27.60 12.89 -1.64
N ARG A 419 -28.02 11.92 -0.81
CA ARG A 419 -29.33 11.28 -0.95
C ARG A 419 -30.47 12.28 -0.74
N GLY A 420 -30.33 13.20 0.23
CA GLY A 420 -31.25 14.32 0.42
C GLY A 420 -31.36 15.20 -0.82
N ILE A 421 -30.22 15.61 -1.39
CA ILE A 421 -30.16 16.36 -2.65
C ILE A 421 -30.81 15.58 -3.79
N GLY A 422 -30.60 14.26 -3.86
CA GLY A 422 -31.24 13.39 -4.85
C GLY A 422 -32.77 13.39 -4.76
N GLY A 423 -33.32 13.36 -3.54
CA GLY A 423 -34.75 13.47 -3.31
C GLY A 423 -35.32 14.83 -3.74
N TRP A 424 -34.57 15.92 -3.49
CA TRP A 424 -34.91 17.25 -3.96
C TRP A 424 -34.89 17.35 -5.49
N LEU A 425 -33.85 16.82 -6.15
CA LEU A 425 -33.76 16.75 -7.62
C LEU A 425 -34.90 15.93 -8.24
N ASP A 426 -35.34 14.84 -7.59
CA ASP A 426 -36.51 14.09 -8.01
C ASP A 426 -37.83 14.85 -7.79
N GLY A 427 -37.88 15.74 -6.79
CA GLY A 427 -38.94 16.74 -6.62
C GLY A 427 -39.01 17.69 -7.81
N LEU A 428 -37.90 18.37 -8.11
CA LEU A 428 -37.75 19.25 -9.28
C LEU A 428 -38.09 18.55 -10.59
N ARG A 429 -37.66 17.30 -10.75
CA ARG A 429 -38.00 16.50 -11.93
C ARG A 429 -39.50 16.27 -12.05
N ARG A 430 -40.20 15.96 -10.95
CA ARG A 430 -41.66 15.77 -10.96
C ARG A 430 -42.39 17.06 -11.31
N GLU A 431 -41.92 18.18 -10.77
CA GLU A 431 -42.45 19.52 -11.07
C GLU A 431 -42.24 19.90 -12.54
N MET A 432 -41.02 19.74 -13.06
CA MET A 432 -40.70 19.95 -14.47
C MET A 432 -41.57 19.10 -15.42
N ILE A 433 -41.83 17.83 -15.08
CA ILE A 433 -42.71 16.95 -15.87
C ILE A 433 -44.16 17.42 -15.80
N ARG A 434 -44.61 17.97 -14.65
CA ARG A 434 -45.97 18.53 -14.51
C ARG A 434 -46.13 19.79 -15.35
N GLU A 435 -45.18 20.71 -15.30
CA GLU A 435 -45.18 21.97 -16.06
C GLU A 435 -44.98 21.75 -17.57
N GLN A 436 -44.39 20.63 -17.97
CA GLN A 436 -44.14 20.25 -19.37
C GLN A 436 -45.41 20.29 -20.25
N MET A 437 -46.60 20.12 -19.67
CA MET A 437 -47.87 20.13 -20.41
C MET A 437 -48.17 21.50 -21.04
N HIS A 438 -47.68 22.61 -20.48
CA HIS A 438 -47.99 23.98 -20.93
C HIS A 438 -46.88 24.64 -21.78
N LEU A 439 -45.74 23.98 -21.97
CA LEU A 439 -44.57 24.56 -22.65
C LEU A 439 -44.53 24.27 -24.16
N THR A 440 -43.92 25.20 -24.92
CA THR A 440 -43.63 25.07 -26.36
C THR A 440 -42.76 23.85 -26.68
N GLU A 441 -42.86 23.31 -27.90
CA GLU A 441 -42.22 22.03 -28.27
C GLU A 441 -40.70 21.99 -28.03
N ALA A 442 -39.99 23.08 -28.31
CA ALA A 442 -38.54 23.17 -28.10
C ALA A 442 -38.17 23.05 -26.61
N ARG A 443 -38.87 23.78 -25.73
CA ARG A 443 -38.70 23.68 -24.27
C ARG A 443 -39.13 22.30 -23.76
N ARG A 444 -40.21 21.74 -24.29
CA ARG A 444 -40.69 20.39 -23.95
C ARG A 444 -39.63 19.32 -24.19
N ARG A 445 -38.83 19.43 -25.27
CA ARG A 445 -37.71 18.52 -25.54
C ARG A 445 -36.58 18.71 -24.54
N MET A 446 -36.15 19.95 -24.26
CA MET A 446 -35.12 20.22 -23.26
C MET A 446 -35.50 19.68 -21.89
N VAL A 447 -36.71 19.97 -21.41
CA VAL A 447 -37.21 19.47 -20.11
C VAL A 447 -37.21 17.95 -20.06
N ARG A 448 -37.58 17.26 -21.15
CA ARG A 448 -37.53 15.79 -21.21
C ARG A 448 -36.10 15.26 -21.12
N VAL A 449 -35.15 15.88 -21.82
CA VAL A 449 -33.73 15.51 -21.76
C VAL A 449 -33.19 15.75 -20.35
N THR A 450 -33.44 16.91 -19.77
CA THR A 450 -33.02 17.27 -18.41
C THR A 450 -33.62 16.30 -17.38
N ALA A 451 -34.90 15.94 -17.49
CA ALA A 451 -35.54 14.96 -16.61
C ALA A 451 -34.91 13.56 -16.71
N ILE A 452 -34.49 13.13 -17.92
CA ILE A 452 -33.77 11.86 -18.12
C ILE A 452 -32.36 11.94 -17.52
N VAL A 453 -31.67 13.06 -17.71
CA VAL A 453 -30.33 13.31 -17.17
C VAL A 453 -30.37 13.32 -15.63
N ILE A 454 -31.28 14.08 -15.02
CA ILE A 454 -31.49 14.12 -13.58
C ILE A 454 -31.75 12.71 -13.06
N ARG A 455 -32.70 11.96 -13.64
CA ARG A 455 -32.99 10.58 -13.23
C ARG A 455 -31.74 9.69 -13.24
N ARG A 456 -30.87 9.83 -14.26
CA ARG A 456 -29.64 9.03 -14.34
C ARG A 456 -28.63 9.47 -13.30
N ILE A 457 -28.40 10.78 -13.16
CA ILE A 457 -27.47 11.34 -12.18
C ILE A 457 -27.89 10.94 -10.76
N THR A 458 -29.16 11.11 -10.39
CA THR A 458 -29.67 10.80 -9.04
C THR A 458 -29.41 9.34 -8.62
N VAL A 459 -29.40 8.40 -9.56
CA VAL A 459 -29.13 6.98 -9.27
C VAL A 459 -27.66 6.71 -8.93
N TYR A 460 -26.72 7.41 -9.57
CA TYR A 460 -25.27 7.18 -9.40
C TYR A 460 -24.61 8.16 -8.45
N LEU A 461 -25.15 9.37 -8.30
CA LEU A 461 -24.55 10.47 -7.54
C LEU A 461 -24.23 10.08 -6.09
N PRO A 462 -25.13 9.44 -5.30
CA PRO A 462 -24.80 9.04 -3.93
C PRO A 462 -23.60 8.09 -3.86
N TRP A 463 -23.50 7.16 -4.81
CA TRP A 463 -22.43 6.16 -4.84
C TRP A 463 -21.09 6.76 -5.30
N VAL A 464 -21.11 7.65 -6.30
CA VAL A 464 -19.89 8.35 -6.75
C VAL A 464 -19.34 9.25 -5.65
N VAL A 465 -20.21 9.97 -4.94
CA VAL A 465 -19.76 10.80 -3.82
C VAL A 465 -19.30 9.92 -2.65
N MET A 466 -19.93 8.77 -2.41
CA MET A 466 -19.44 7.80 -1.42
C MET A 466 -18.02 7.29 -1.76
N LEU A 467 -17.69 7.03 -3.04
CA LEU A 467 -16.32 6.69 -3.45
C LEU A 467 -15.33 7.83 -3.14
N LEU A 468 -15.71 9.08 -3.41
CA LEU A 468 -14.89 10.24 -3.07
C LEU A 468 -14.69 10.35 -1.54
N GLY A 469 -15.74 10.11 -0.77
CA GLY A 469 -15.68 10.09 0.69
C GLY A 469 -14.76 8.99 1.23
N ILE A 470 -14.81 7.79 0.64
CA ILE A 470 -13.90 6.69 0.99
C ILE A 470 -12.45 7.04 0.66
N TRP A 471 -12.19 7.59 -0.53
CA TRP A 471 -10.85 8.04 -0.94
C TRP A 471 -10.28 9.11 0.00
N LEU A 472 -11.11 10.07 0.43
CA LEU A 472 -10.72 11.09 1.40
C LEU A 472 -10.47 10.46 2.78
N ALA A 473 -11.34 9.56 3.24
CA ALA A 473 -11.19 8.85 4.51
C ALA A 473 -9.90 8.00 4.52
N GLU A 474 -9.55 7.35 3.42
CA GLU A 474 -8.30 6.59 3.27
C GLU A 474 -7.08 7.49 3.48
N ARG A 475 -7.06 8.66 2.83
CA ARG A 475 -5.97 9.64 2.97
C ARG A 475 -5.86 10.21 4.39
N LEU A 476 -6.99 10.48 5.04
CA LEU A 476 -7.02 10.99 6.41
C LEU A 476 -6.59 9.93 7.43
N ILE A 477 -7.13 8.71 7.32
CA ILE A 477 -6.84 7.61 8.26
C ILE A 477 -5.40 7.12 8.11
N ALA A 478 -4.82 7.15 6.90
CA ALA A 478 -3.43 6.76 6.67
C ALA A 478 -2.41 7.57 7.50
N ALA A 479 -2.77 8.78 7.94
CA ALA A 479 -1.94 9.62 8.80
C ALA A 479 -2.20 9.43 10.31
N THR A 480 -3.09 8.51 10.69
CA THR A 480 -3.51 8.29 12.09
C THR A 480 -3.00 6.96 12.63
N VAL A 481 -3.15 6.76 13.95
CA VAL A 481 -2.87 5.47 14.64
C VAL A 481 -3.68 4.31 14.04
N PHE A 482 -4.78 4.62 13.36
CA PHE A 482 -5.65 3.65 12.69
C PHE A 482 -5.31 3.39 11.22
N ALA A 483 -4.09 3.74 10.77
CA ALA A 483 -3.65 3.49 9.40
C ALA A 483 -3.91 2.04 8.94
N GLU A 484 -3.88 1.09 9.86
CA GLU A 484 -4.16 -0.32 9.57
C GLU A 484 -5.66 -0.60 9.26
N ILE A 485 -6.61 0.15 9.83
CA ILE A 485 -8.04 0.05 9.47
C ILE A 485 -8.29 0.60 8.07
N ALA A 486 -7.43 1.48 7.56
CA ALA A 486 -7.50 1.92 6.17
C ALA A 486 -7.42 0.73 5.19
N ALA A 487 -6.82 -0.40 5.58
CA ALA A 487 -6.82 -1.62 4.78
C ALA A 487 -8.22 -2.19 4.50
N VAL A 488 -9.23 -1.87 5.32
CA VAL A 488 -10.63 -2.32 5.12
C VAL A 488 -11.39 -1.40 4.13
N LEU A 489 -10.98 -0.14 4.00
CA LEU A 489 -11.68 0.84 3.15
C LEU A 489 -11.75 0.46 1.66
N PRO A 490 -10.71 -0.12 1.03
CA PRO A 490 -10.81 -0.63 -0.33
C PRO A 490 -11.95 -1.62 -0.53
N TYR A 491 -12.24 -2.49 0.45
CA TYR A 491 -13.35 -3.44 0.37
C TYR A 491 -14.71 -2.73 0.38
N LEU A 492 -14.84 -1.65 1.16
CA LEU A 492 -16.01 -0.78 1.12
C LEU A 492 -16.14 -0.09 -0.25
N ALA A 493 -15.04 0.38 -0.83
CA ALA A 493 -15.03 0.95 -2.18
C ALA A 493 -15.46 -0.09 -3.24
N TYR A 494 -15.00 -1.34 -3.14
CA TYR A 494 -15.44 -2.43 -4.03
C TYR A 494 -16.92 -2.72 -3.89
N TYR A 495 -17.47 -2.64 -2.67
CA TYR A 495 -18.92 -2.78 -2.46
C TYR A 495 -19.69 -1.63 -3.14
N VAL A 496 -19.18 -0.40 -3.08
CA VAL A 496 -19.79 0.74 -3.78
C VAL A 496 -19.71 0.55 -5.30
N TRP A 497 -18.56 0.13 -5.82
CA TRP A 497 -18.42 -0.24 -7.24
C TRP A 497 -19.39 -1.34 -7.65
N PHE A 498 -19.59 -2.35 -6.81
CA PHE A 498 -20.61 -3.38 -7.01
C PHE A 498 -22.02 -2.78 -7.14
N ARG A 499 -22.40 -1.83 -6.28
CA ARG A 499 -23.72 -1.17 -6.35
C ARG A 499 -23.88 -0.36 -7.64
N ILE A 500 -22.84 0.39 -8.03
CA ILE A 500 -22.81 1.12 -9.30
C ILE A 500 -22.96 0.15 -10.48
N PHE A 501 -22.20 -0.94 -10.46
CA PHE A 501 -22.23 -1.98 -11.49
C PHE A 501 -23.60 -2.63 -11.61
N VAL A 502 -24.23 -3.02 -10.49
CA VAL A 502 -25.58 -3.61 -10.49
C VAL A 502 -26.60 -2.63 -11.09
N ASN A 503 -26.54 -1.35 -10.72
CA ASN A 503 -27.43 -0.33 -11.28
C ASN A 503 -27.18 -0.12 -12.79
N LEU A 504 -25.92 -0.12 -13.21
CA LEU A 504 -25.52 0.02 -14.61
C LEU A 504 -26.02 -1.15 -15.46
N VAL A 505 -25.72 -2.39 -15.04
CA VAL A 505 -26.17 -3.61 -15.74
C VAL A 505 -27.69 -3.69 -15.75
N SER A 506 -28.35 -3.36 -14.63
CA SER A 506 -29.82 -3.35 -14.59
C SER A 506 -30.41 -2.32 -15.56
N GLY A 507 -29.80 -1.13 -15.66
CA GLY A 507 -30.19 -0.10 -16.61
C GLY A 507 -29.98 -0.52 -18.06
N LEU A 508 -28.83 -1.14 -18.39
CA LEU A 508 -28.52 -1.64 -19.73
C LEU A 508 -29.48 -2.76 -20.15
N MET A 509 -29.70 -3.75 -19.28
CA MET A 509 -30.62 -4.85 -19.54
C MET A 509 -32.07 -4.38 -19.65
N GLY A 510 -32.47 -3.36 -18.88
CA GLY A 510 -33.79 -2.73 -19.00
C GLY A 510 -34.03 -2.13 -20.38
N ILE A 511 -33.01 -1.52 -21.00
CA ILE A 511 -33.12 -0.98 -22.37
C ILE A 511 -33.37 -2.09 -23.40
N ILE A 512 -32.80 -3.29 -23.17
CA ILE A 512 -32.99 -4.45 -24.05
C ILE A 512 -34.39 -5.04 -23.83
N ALA A 513 -34.75 -5.32 -22.58
CA ALA A 513 -35.92 -6.12 -22.24
C ALA A 513 -37.27 -5.40 -22.40
N TYR A 514 -37.37 -4.09 -22.13
CA TYR A 514 -38.66 -3.36 -22.14
C TYR A 514 -39.20 -3.02 -23.54
N THR A 515 -38.61 -3.58 -24.60
CA THR A 515 -39.01 -3.30 -25.98
C THR A 515 -40.00 -4.33 -26.56
N GLY A 516 -40.26 -5.43 -25.85
CA GLY A 516 -41.02 -6.59 -26.35
C GLY A 516 -42.52 -6.58 -26.09
N THR A 517 -42.98 -6.47 -24.85
CA THR A 517 -44.41 -6.63 -24.49
C THR A 517 -44.69 -6.05 -23.10
N LEU A 518 -45.86 -5.41 -22.90
CA LEU A 518 -46.27 -4.80 -21.61
C LEU A 518 -46.66 -5.84 -20.53
N LYS A 519 -46.87 -7.11 -20.92
CA LYS A 519 -47.21 -8.19 -19.98
C LYS A 519 -45.94 -8.68 -19.28
N GLY A 520 -45.82 -8.40 -17.98
CA GLY A 520 -44.74 -8.96 -17.13
C GLY A 520 -43.57 -8.02 -16.78
N VAL A 521 -43.75 -6.69 -16.90
CA VAL A 521 -42.73 -5.66 -16.54
C VAL A 521 -42.08 -5.91 -15.18
N THR A 522 -42.86 -6.34 -14.18
CA THR A 522 -42.36 -6.64 -12.83
C THR A 522 -41.49 -7.90 -12.80
N ALA A 523 -41.93 -8.99 -13.44
CA ALA A 523 -41.19 -10.25 -13.51
C ALA A 523 -39.85 -10.10 -14.27
N VAL A 524 -39.86 -9.36 -15.38
CA VAL A 524 -38.66 -9.01 -16.13
C VAL A 524 -37.72 -8.15 -15.28
N GLY A 525 -38.25 -7.14 -14.58
CA GLY A 525 -37.46 -6.30 -13.67
C GLY A 525 -36.75 -7.11 -12.56
N VAL A 526 -37.45 -8.05 -11.93
CA VAL A 526 -36.86 -8.95 -10.91
C VAL A 526 -35.77 -9.83 -11.51
N ARG A 527 -35.98 -10.35 -12.73
CA ARG A 527 -34.98 -11.17 -13.45
C ARG A 527 -33.73 -10.36 -13.78
N ILE A 528 -33.89 -9.14 -14.31
CA ILE A 528 -32.80 -8.20 -14.59
C ILE A 528 -31.97 -7.98 -13.33
N GLN A 529 -32.64 -7.66 -12.21
CA GLN A 529 -31.96 -7.35 -10.97
C GLN A 529 -31.23 -8.57 -10.40
N HIS A 530 -31.79 -9.78 -10.54
CA HIS A 530 -31.10 -11.02 -10.16
C HIS A 530 -29.86 -11.29 -11.01
N THR A 531 -29.94 -11.19 -12.33
CA THR A 531 -28.78 -11.36 -13.21
C THR A 531 -27.70 -10.32 -12.89
N ALA A 532 -28.07 -9.05 -12.76
CA ALA A 532 -27.16 -7.97 -12.41
C ALA A 532 -26.47 -8.20 -11.06
N LYS A 533 -27.22 -8.63 -10.02
CA LYS A 533 -26.68 -8.97 -8.70
C LYS A 533 -25.73 -10.17 -8.77
N ARG A 534 -26.06 -11.23 -9.50
CA ARG A 534 -25.19 -12.43 -9.61
C ARG A 534 -23.86 -12.10 -10.30
N VAL A 535 -23.93 -11.46 -11.46
CA VAL A 535 -22.74 -11.05 -12.21
C VAL A 535 -21.92 -10.04 -11.39
N GLY A 536 -22.58 -9.06 -10.77
CA GLY A 536 -21.92 -8.09 -9.91
C GLY A 536 -21.27 -8.71 -8.68
N ALA A 537 -21.94 -9.66 -8.01
CA ALA A 537 -21.41 -10.32 -6.82
C ALA A 537 -20.16 -11.13 -7.16
N PHE A 538 -20.13 -11.79 -8.32
CA PHE A 538 -18.92 -12.45 -8.79
C PHE A 538 -17.76 -11.46 -8.98
N PHE A 539 -17.97 -10.35 -9.69
CA PHE A 539 -16.91 -9.35 -9.89
C PHE A 539 -16.46 -8.70 -8.58
N PHE A 540 -17.39 -8.49 -7.64
CA PHE A 540 -17.06 -8.02 -6.28
C PHE A 540 -16.14 -8.99 -5.56
N ILE A 541 -16.52 -10.28 -5.50
CA ILE A 541 -15.72 -11.33 -4.85
C ILE A 541 -14.36 -11.45 -5.54
N ALA A 542 -14.32 -11.42 -6.88
CA ALA A 542 -13.08 -11.49 -7.63
C ALA A 542 -12.14 -10.31 -7.35
N LEU A 543 -12.67 -9.08 -7.29
CA LEU A 543 -11.89 -7.89 -6.94
C LEU A 543 -11.41 -7.92 -5.49
N ALA A 544 -12.27 -8.30 -4.55
CA ALA A 544 -11.93 -8.43 -3.14
C ALA A 544 -10.84 -9.50 -2.92
N MET A 545 -10.98 -10.66 -3.56
CA MET A 545 -9.99 -11.74 -3.49
C MET A 545 -8.67 -11.31 -4.14
N LYS A 546 -8.73 -10.65 -5.30
CA LYS A 546 -7.54 -10.11 -5.99
C LYS A 546 -6.80 -9.11 -5.10
N HIS A 547 -7.51 -8.18 -4.47
CA HIS A 547 -6.91 -7.20 -3.57
C HIS A 547 -6.34 -7.84 -2.31
N ALA A 548 -7.07 -8.77 -1.68
CA ALA A 548 -6.57 -9.53 -0.53
C ALA A 548 -5.26 -10.28 -0.86
N THR A 549 -5.18 -10.88 -2.05
CA THR A 549 -3.94 -11.56 -2.50
C THR A 549 -2.81 -10.57 -2.79
N LEU A 550 -3.13 -9.42 -3.39
CA LEU A 550 -2.16 -8.36 -3.69
C LEU A 550 -1.56 -7.78 -2.42
N ASP A 551 -2.41 -7.48 -1.42
CA ASP A 551 -1.97 -6.89 -0.17
C ASP A 551 -1.05 -7.85 0.59
N VAL A 552 -1.42 -9.13 0.71
CA VAL A 552 -0.66 -10.11 1.51
C VAL A 552 0.62 -10.54 0.82
N VAL A 553 0.53 -10.96 -0.44
CA VAL A 553 1.60 -11.71 -1.11
C VAL A 553 2.32 -10.86 -2.16
N GLY A 554 1.76 -9.71 -2.54
CA GLY A 554 2.22 -8.91 -3.67
C GLY A 554 1.77 -9.51 -5.01
N GLU A 555 2.35 -9.02 -6.11
CA GLU A 555 2.10 -9.54 -7.46
C GLU A 555 2.90 -10.84 -7.72
N ALA A 556 2.74 -11.81 -6.82
CA ALA A 556 3.42 -13.09 -6.83
C ALA A 556 2.61 -14.19 -7.55
N LEU A 557 2.88 -15.46 -7.22
CA LEU A 557 2.31 -16.63 -7.88
C LEU A 557 0.80 -16.77 -7.63
N VAL A 558 0.34 -16.74 -6.36
CA VAL A 558 -1.09 -16.80 -6.03
C VAL A 558 -1.88 -15.71 -6.76
N TYR A 559 -1.37 -14.47 -6.75
CA TYR A 559 -2.06 -13.34 -7.38
C TYR A 559 -2.32 -13.60 -8.87
N ARG A 560 -1.32 -14.15 -9.60
CA ARG A 560 -1.47 -14.48 -11.03
C ARG A 560 -2.46 -15.63 -11.24
N ILE A 561 -2.36 -16.72 -10.48
CA ILE A 561 -3.29 -17.86 -10.57
C ILE A 561 -4.71 -17.40 -10.30
N VAL A 562 -4.94 -16.66 -9.21
CA VAL A 562 -6.25 -16.14 -8.83
C VAL A 562 -6.77 -15.20 -9.91
N SER A 563 -5.94 -14.30 -10.45
CA SER A 563 -6.35 -13.40 -11.54
C SER A 563 -6.79 -14.17 -12.79
N VAL A 564 -6.00 -15.14 -13.23
CA VAL A 564 -6.31 -15.96 -14.40
C VAL A 564 -7.58 -16.79 -14.17
N LEU A 565 -7.70 -17.43 -13.01
CA LEU A 565 -8.87 -18.21 -12.62
C LEU A 565 -10.14 -17.33 -12.60
N MET A 566 -10.06 -16.13 -12.01
CA MET A 566 -11.19 -15.19 -11.97
C MET A 566 -11.58 -14.68 -13.36
N ILE A 567 -10.63 -14.49 -14.27
CA ILE A 567 -10.93 -14.12 -15.67
C ILE A 567 -11.72 -15.25 -16.35
N TYR A 568 -11.27 -16.50 -16.25
CA TYR A 568 -11.96 -17.64 -16.86
C TYR A 568 -13.34 -17.88 -16.24
N LEU A 569 -13.46 -17.86 -14.91
CA LEU A 569 -14.75 -18.00 -14.23
C LEU A 569 -15.70 -16.84 -14.58
N GLY A 570 -15.17 -15.61 -14.68
CA GLY A 570 -15.94 -14.45 -15.08
C GLY A 570 -16.46 -14.55 -16.51
N ALA A 571 -15.65 -15.04 -17.44
CA ALA A 571 -16.08 -15.33 -18.79
C ALA A 571 -17.24 -16.34 -18.79
N VAL A 572 -17.11 -17.47 -18.07
CA VAL A 572 -18.17 -18.48 -17.96
C VAL A 572 -19.47 -17.87 -17.42
N ILE A 573 -19.41 -17.07 -16.34
CA ILE A 573 -20.59 -16.42 -15.77
C ILE A 573 -21.23 -15.43 -16.75
N CYS A 574 -20.44 -14.68 -17.50
CA CYS A 574 -20.93 -13.79 -18.55
C CYS A 574 -21.60 -14.56 -19.70
N PHE A 575 -21.04 -15.69 -20.14
CA PHE A 575 -21.66 -16.55 -21.16
C PHE A 575 -22.98 -17.14 -20.66
N VAL A 576 -23.02 -17.66 -19.43
CA VAL A 576 -24.26 -18.18 -18.81
C VAL A 576 -25.31 -17.08 -18.69
N ALA A 577 -24.92 -15.88 -18.27
CA ALA A 577 -25.81 -14.73 -18.19
C ALA A 577 -26.33 -14.33 -19.58
N ALA A 578 -25.48 -14.22 -20.59
CA ALA A 578 -25.91 -13.88 -21.95
C ALA A 578 -26.87 -14.91 -22.54
N ARG A 579 -26.61 -16.21 -22.31
CA ARG A 579 -27.49 -17.31 -22.74
C ARG A 579 -28.88 -17.22 -22.12
N GLN A 580 -28.99 -16.82 -20.85
CA GLN A 580 -30.29 -16.66 -20.17
C GLN A 580 -31.16 -15.57 -20.80
N TRP A 581 -30.55 -14.65 -21.55
CA TRP A 581 -31.21 -13.51 -22.19
C TRP A 581 -31.26 -13.65 -23.72
N ARG A 582 -31.07 -14.86 -24.26
CA ARG A 582 -30.96 -15.10 -25.70
C ARG A 582 -32.19 -14.64 -26.48
N ASP A 583 -33.39 -14.85 -25.94
CA ASP A 583 -34.64 -14.58 -26.65
C ASP A 583 -34.85 -13.05 -26.79
N GLU A 584 -34.52 -12.30 -25.74
CA GLU A 584 -34.52 -10.83 -25.75
C GLU A 584 -33.40 -10.27 -26.63
N ILE A 585 -32.23 -10.90 -26.66
CA ILE A 585 -31.12 -10.52 -27.54
C ILE A 585 -31.53 -10.67 -29.01
N VAL A 586 -32.12 -11.81 -29.40
CA VAL A 586 -32.57 -12.06 -30.78
C VAL A 586 -33.67 -11.07 -31.17
N SER A 587 -34.69 -10.89 -30.32
CA SER A 587 -35.77 -9.93 -30.59
C SER A 587 -35.25 -8.50 -30.76
N ARG A 588 -34.19 -8.13 -30.03
CA ARG A 588 -33.58 -6.80 -30.15
C ARG A 588 -32.66 -6.68 -31.36
N ALA A 589 -31.95 -7.74 -31.72
CA ALA A 589 -31.09 -7.80 -32.90
C ALA A 589 -31.86 -7.44 -34.18
N ASP A 590 -33.06 -7.99 -34.36
CA ASP A 590 -33.92 -7.74 -35.52
C ASP A 590 -34.28 -6.26 -35.73
N ARG A 591 -34.30 -5.47 -34.65
CA ARG A 591 -34.68 -4.05 -34.70
C ARG A 591 -33.51 -3.10 -34.87
N VAL A 592 -32.33 -3.51 -34.42
CA VAL A 592 -31.18 -2.62 -34.26
C VAL A 592 -30.13 -2.88 -35.32
N LEU A 593 -30.01 -4.13 -35.77
CA LEU A 593 -28.99 -4.57 -36.70
C LEU A 593 -29.55 -4.69 -38.11
N PRO A 594 -28.69 -4.56 -39.14
CA PRO A 594 -29.03 -4.95 -40.50
C PRO A 594 -29.55 -6.40 -40.54
N VAL A 595 -30.53 -6.65 -41.42
CA VAL A 595 -31.21 -7.96 -41.57
C VAL A 595 -30.23 -9.13 -41.67
N TRP A 596 -29.12 -8.96 -42.40
CA TRP A 596 -28.10 -10.00 -42.57
C TRP A 596 -27.35 -10.34 -41.27
N LEU A 597 -27.11 -9.35 -40.38
CA LEU A 597 -26.49 -9.56 -39.06
C LEU A 597 -27.51 -10.15 -38.08
N ALA A 598 -28.74 -9.66 -38.10
CA ALA A 598 -29.81 -10.16 -37.26
C ALA A 598 -30.06 -11.66 -37.51
N GLY A 599 -30.14 -12.08 -38.78
CA GLY A 599 -30.27 -13.50 -39.14
C GLY A 599 -29.10 -14.37 -38.64
N ARG A 600 -27.86 -13.87 -38.69
CA ARG A 600 -26.70 -14.57 -38.09
C ARG A 600 -26.79 -14.67 -36.58
N VAL A 601 -27.19 -13.60 -35.90
CA VAL A 601 -27.41 -13.59 -34.44
C VAL A 601 -28.48 -14.61 -34.07
N GLN A 602 -29.59 -14.66 -34.80
CA GLN A 602 -30.67 -15.64 -34.57
C GLN A 602 -30.17 -17.08 -34.75
N GLN A 603 -29.42 -17.38 -35.81
CA GLN A 603 -28.87 -18.71 -36.07
C GLN A 603 -27.90 -19.15 -34.96
N VAL A 604 -27.02 -18.24 -34.54
CA VAL A 604 -26.03 -18.50 -33.49
C VAL A 604 -26.68 -18.66 -32.10
N CYS A 605 -27.72 -17.88 -31.80
CA CYS A 605 -28.45 -17.91 -30.53
C CYS A 605 -29.57 -18.97 -30.46
N SER A 606 -29.85 -19.71 -31.54
CA SER A 606 -30.81 -20.83 -31.54
C SER A 606 -30.15 -22.21 -31.61
N GLY A 607 -28.91 -22.29 -32.10
CA GLY A 607 -28.18 -23.55 -32.25
C GLY A 607 -27.44 -24.05 -30.99
N TRP A 608 -26.66 -25.11 -31.16
CA TRP A 608 -25.77 -25.65 -30.12
C TRP A 608 -24.68 -24.64 -29.70
N LEU A 609 -24.30 -23.73 -30.62
CA LEU A 609 -23.36 -22.63 -30.39
C LEU A 609 -23.90 -21.54 -29.43
N THR A 610 -25.13 -21.66 -28.94
CA THR A 610 -25.74 -20.74 -27.96
C THR A 610 -24.85 -20.44 -26.76
N TRP A 611 -24.06 -21.41 -26.29
CA TRP A 611 -23.17 -21.22 -25.15
C TRP A 611 -22.11 -20.14 -25.38
N PHE A 612 -21.51 -20.07 -26.57
CA PHE A 612 -20.42 -19.15 -26.90
C PHE A 612 -20.88 -17.97 -27.76
N GLY A 613 -21.99 -18.13 -28.47
CA GLY A 613 -22.48 -17.16 -29.44
C GLY A 613 -23.31 -16.01 -28.84
N CYS A 614 -24.00 -16.24 -27.72
CA CYS A 614 -24.90 -15.25 -27.14
C CYS A 614 -24.17 -14.02 -26.56
N LEU A 615 -22.95 -14.17 -26.01
CA LEU A 615 -22.21 -13.03 -25.44
C LEU A 615 -21.68 -12.08 -26.53
N PRO A 616 -21.00 -12.54 -27.60
CA PRO A 616 -20.67 -11.68 -28.74
C PRO A 616 -21.91 -11.04 -29.38
N ALA A 617 -23.01 -11.80 -29.50
CA ALA A 617 -24.28 -11.26 -30.00
C ALA A 617 -24.81 -10.13 -29.12
N LEU A 618 -24.78 -10.29 -27.79
CA LEU A 618 -25.17 -9.25 -26.84
C LEU A 618 -24.32 -7.98 -27.01
N ILE A 619 -22.99 -8.13 -27.11
CA ILE A 619 -22.07 -7.01 -27.33
C ILE A 619 -22.39 -6.30 -28.64
N LEU A 620 -22.65 -7.06 -29.70
CA LEU A 620 -22.98 -6.53 -31.03
C LEU A 620 -24.32 -5.78 -31.02
N VAL A 621 -25.34 -6.31 -30.35
CA VAL A 621 -26.64 -5.64 -30.17
C VAL A 621 -26.49 -4.34 -29.36
N ILE A 622 -25.71 -4.35 -28.27
CA ILE A 622 -25.43 -3.14 -27.49
C ILE A 622 -24.69 -2.11 -28.34
N GLY A 623 -23.67 -2.53 -29.08
CA GLY A 623 -22.91 -1.69 -30.01
C GLY A 623 -23.81 -1.08 -31.09
N GLY A 624 -24.69 -1.88 -31.70
CA GLY A 624 -25.68 -1.41 -32.67
C GLY A 624 -26.64 -0.39 -32.06
N MET A 625 -27.07 -0.58 -30.81
CA MET A 625 -27.95 0.38 -30.13
C MET A 625 -27.24 1.71 -29.88
N LEU A 626 -25.98 1.67 -29.42
CA LEU A 626 -25.17 2.87 -29.22
C LEU A 626 -24.94 3.59 -30.56
N PHE A 627 -24.59 2.84 -31.61
CA PHE A 627 -24.41 3.39 -32.95
C PHE A 627 -25.68 4.05 -33.48
N SER A 628 -26.83 3.39 -33.34
CA SER A 628 -28.13 3.97 -33.74
C SER A 628 -28.43 5.27 -33.00
N ARG A 629 -28.08 5.35 -31.71
CA ARG A 629 -28.26 6.54 -30.89
C ARG A 629 -27.34 7.68 -31.30
N VAL A 630 -26.05 7.37 -31.54
CA VAL A 630 -25.07 8.33 -32.03
C VAL A 630 -25.46 8.84 -33.41
N ARG A 631 -25.92 7.96 -34.31
CA ARG A 631 -26.41 8.34 -35.64
C ARG A 631 -27.62 9.26 -35.57
N ASN A 632 -28.60 8.94 -34.72
CA ASN A 632 -29.79 9.77 -34.55
C ASN A 632 -29.42 11.14 -33.94
N TRP A 633 -28.53 11.16 -32.95
CA TRP A 633 -28.03 12.40 -32.36
C TRP A 633 -27.23 13.25 -33.37
N ALA A 634 -26.35 12.61 -34.15
CA ALA A 634 -25.61 13.27 -35.21
C ALA A 634 -26.56 13.83 -36.28
N GLY A 635 -27.62 13.11 -36.66
CA GLY A 635 -28.63 13.60 -37.60
C GLY A 635 -29.42 14.82 -37.10
N GLU A 636 -29.51 15.01 -35.79
CA GLU A 636 -30.18 16.17 -35.19
C GLU A 636 -29.28 17.42 -35.18
N THR A 637 -27.95 17.27 -35.05
CA THR A 637 -27.00 18.39 -35.08
C THR A 637 -26.85 19.00 -36.47
N ASP A 638 -27.01 20.32 -36.57
CA ASP A 638 -26.98 21.04 -37.86
C ASP A 638 -25.65 20.91 -38.61
N LEU A 639 -24.57 20.63 -37.90
CA LEU A 639 -23.24 20.40 -38.44
C LEU A 639 -23.21 19.20 -39.41
N PHE A 640 -23.88 18.10 -39.07
CA PHE A 640 -24.00 16.93 -39.94
C PHE A 640 -25.04 17.10 -41.04
N LYS A 641 -26.09 17.88 -40.80
CA LYS A 641 -27.02 18.27 -41.88
C LYS A 641 -26.30 19.12 -42.92
N HIS A 642 -25.43 20.03 -42.50
CA HIS A 642 -24.66 20.89 -43.39
C HIS A 642 -23.62 20.08 -44.18
N ILE A 643 -22.82 19.24 -43.51
CA ILE A 643 -21.89 18.32 -44.17
C ILE A 643 -22.64 17.36 -45.12
N GLY A 644 -23.79 16.83 -44.70
CA GLY A 644 -24.62 15.95 -45.51
C GLY A 644 -25.17 16.65 -46.75
N ALA A 645 -25.69 17.87 -46.60
CA ALA A 645 -26.16 18.70 -47.70
C ALA A 645 -25.02 19.06 -48.66
N GLU A 646 -23.83 19.31 -48.16
CA GLU A 646 -22.67 19.65 -48.97
C GLU A 646 -22.09 18.44 -49.73
N ILE A 647 -22.06 17.26 -49.11
CA ILE A 647 -21.73 16.00 -49.80
C ILE A 647 -22.79 15.66 -50.86
N PHE A 648 -24.07 15.87 -50.56
CA PHE A 648 -25.16 15.64 -51.51
C PHE A 648 -25.09 16.63 -52.67
N ARG A 649 -24.82 17.90 -52.38
CA ARG A 649 -24.57 18.96 -53.37
C ARG A 649 -23.39 18.60 -54.28
N ARG A 650 -22.25 18.19 -53.71
CA ARG A 650 -21.08 17.72 -54.48
C ARG A 650 -21.38 16.47 -55.32
N ARG A 651 -22.24 15.56 -54.84
CA ARG A 651 -22.67 14.39 -55.64
C ARG A 651 -23.61 14.75 -56.79
N ILE A 652 -24.49 15.74 -56.60
CA ILE A 652 -25.35 16.25 -57.67
C ILE A 652 -24.50 17.01 -58.68
N GLU A 653 -23.64 17.92 -58.23
CA GLU A 653 -22.73 18.69 -59.09
C GLU A 653 -21.76 17.76 -59.85
N GLY A 654 -21.26 16.70 -59.22
CA GLY A 654 -20.44 15.67 -59.87
C GLY A 654 -21.20 14.81 -60.89
N LYS A 655 -22.48 14.47 -60.66
CA LYS A 655 -23.31 13.76 -61.65
C LYS A 655 -23.71 14.65 -62.82
N VAL A 656 -24.11 15.90 -62.55
CA VAL A 656 -24.47 16.89 -63.58
C VAL A 656 -23.24 17.28 -64.41
N GLY A 657 -22.07 17.41 -63.78
CA GLY A 657 -20.79 17.64 -64.48
C GLY A 657 -20.39 16.45 -65.35
N GLY A 658 -20.47 15.22 -64.84
CA GLY A 658 -20.17 14.00 -65.61
C GLY A 658 -21.13 13.74 -66.78
N ASP A 659 -22.42 14.05 -66.62
CA ASP A 659 -23.40 13.93 -67.71
C ASP A 659 -23.23 15.04 -68.77
N ALA A 660 -22.83 16.25 -68.37
CA ALA A 660 -22.49 17.34 -69.30
C ALA A 660 -21.20 17.06 -70.09
N GLU A 661 -20.19 16.47 -69.45
CA GLU A 661 -18.92 16.09 -70.08
C GLU A 661 -19.10 14.88 -71.03
N ASN A 662 -19.89 13.88 -70.63
CA ASN A 662 -20.29 12.77 -71.51
C ASN A 662 -21.15 13.24 -72.70
N ALA A 663 -22.03 14.24 -72.51
CA ALA A 663 -22.77 14.84 -73.61
C ALA A 663 -21.88 15.66 -74.56
N ALA A 664 -20.85 16.34 -74.04
CA ALA A 664 -19.86 17.05 -74.82
C ALA A 664 -18.94 16.09 -75.61
N GLN A 665 -18.52 14.96 -75.03
CA GLN A 665 -17.79 13.88 -75.71
C GLN A 665 -18.64 13.21 -76.80
N LYS A 666 -19.95 13.00 -76.57
CA LYS A 666 -20.86 12.49 -77.62
C LYS A 666 -21.02 13.47 -78.78
N LYS A 667 -20.96 14.79 -78.53
CA LYS A 667 -20.97 15.82 -79.58
C LYS A 667 -19.63 15.90 -80.34
N THR A 668 -18.49 15.73 -79.67
CA THR A 668 -17.17 15.75 -80.33
C THR A 668 -16.81 14.43 -81.03
N GLY A 669 -17.30 13.29 -80.55
CA GLY A 669 -17.18 11.99 -81.24
C GLY A 669 -17.98 11.91 -82.55
N ARG A 670 -19.00 12.75 -82.73
CA ARG A 670 -19.79 12.84 -83.97
C ARG A 670 -19.11 13.63 -85.09
N TYR A 671 -18.03 14.37 -84.79
CA TYR A 671 -17.22 15.09 -85.78
C TYR A 671 -15.95 14.34 -86.22
N ARG A 672 -15.73 13.11 -85.73
CA ARG A 672 -14.56 12.28 -86.11
C ARG A 672 -14.86 11.12 -87.08
N LEU A 673 -16.05 11.09 -87.66
CA LEU A 673 -16.48 10.04 -88.61
C LEU A 673 -16.89 10.58 -90.00
N ASN A 674 -16.33 11.73 -90.38
CA ASN A 674 -16.35 12.23 -91.75
C ASN A 674 -14.99 12.87 -92.06
N ILE A 675 -13.97 12.02 -92.16
CA ILE A 675 -12.82 12.21 -93.06
C ILE A 675 -12.61 10.85 -93.74
#